data_AF-B7G841-F1
#
_entry.id   AF-B7G841-F1
#
_cell.length_a   1.000
_cell.length_b   1.000
_cell.length_c   1.000
_cell.angle_alpha   90.00
_cell.angle_beta   90.00
_cell.angle_gamma   90.00
#
_symmetry.space_group_name_H-M   'P 1'
#
loop_
_entity.id
_entity.type
_entity.pdbx_description
1 polymer ?
#
loop_
_entity_poly.entity_id
_entity_poly.type
_entity_poly.pdbx_seq_one_letter_code
_entity_poly.pdbx_strand_id
1 'polypeptide(L)'
;MKVFRPATWFLYGAALVANLVSVKGQAPVDLVFIIDESGSMGDDQAQIANRANQITAALDSATAGNFRVGLVGYGASAFGGFPRKVGTLTDDASMFGAAVASLETSGGTEPGFVATELTAEDSLLYTTTSDSTKLDGSSAGTSFPGPAGFCAVLITDEPSNGDGATTLADAKTALDNASNSVFFGVVPSNQLSSTGGTYGDLAAQTGGSVVDISLFRSSDVAAEAIIADILLGCVGVISTNAGCSTNGPYQTTTPEIVLSGSPSCTDGSMPISALWSSPDSEVVFSDTTNPAMATISTAGNYSVCHTVECTDNTSPSMNVTNQCCTAVEYNPPIPICANEIIGFTLIDPDTDAEIGPLGDYDESAYPSGVNIRADYSPCSTADFIDSVRVTFDDPSVSFCELDTPYSVFRDSPEGDYRAVVIPVGVHTVSATPYLSADCSSDAGATFSQTFEVTPTPPACLNEIIGFTLIDPDTDAEIGPLGDYDESAYPSGVNIRADYSPCSTADFIDSVRVTFDDPSVSFCELDTPYSVFRDSPEGDYRAVVIPVGVHTVSATPYLSADCSSDAGATFSQTFEVTPTPPACLNEIIGFTLIDPDTDAEIGPLGDYDESAYPSGVNIRADYSPCSTADFIDSVRVTFDDPSVSFCELDTPYSVFRDSPEGDYRAVVIPVGVHTVSATPYLSADCSSDAGATFSQTFEVTPTPPACLNEIIGFTLIDPDTDAEIGPLGDYDESAYPSGVNIRADYSPCSTADFIDSVRVTFDDPSVSFCELDTPYSVFRDSPEGDYRAVVIPVGVHTVSATPYLSADCSSDAGATFSQTFEVTVIAGPCVTGFMLYDSVMDSVVADSILMGGEIMEGSVVPAGRPCKLNIEAVADGCPGFDIVSVRLQLRDATTNAGIKGRREIDAPYMLYGDKDGDIRNGSVPAGKYRIRAAAILDGESSYQDYYEIDFEFDVCAGGTRSLRGNSDAY
;
A
#
# COMPACT_ATOMS: atom_id res chain seq x y z
N MET A 1 -48.89 -0.21 14.80
CA MET A 1 -48.17 -0.70 13.61
C MET A 1 -47.61 0.52 12.88
N LYS A 2 -46.46 0.99 13.34
CA LYS A 2 -45.60 2.02 12.74
C LYS A 2 -44.24 1.83 13.43
N VAL A 3 -43.20 1.81 12.60
CA VAL A 3 -41.86 1.28 12.85
C VAL A 3 -41.04 2.32 13.62
N PHE A 4 -40.44 1.92 14.74
CA PHE A 4 -39.40 2.66 15.45
C PHE A 4 -38.11 2.67 14.60
N ARG A 5 -37.49 3.82 14.39
CA ARG A 5 -36.08 3.93 13.96
C ARG A 5 -35.28 4.56 15.11
N PRO A 6 -34.22 3.92 15.64
CA PRO A 6 -33.29 4.56 16.55
C PRO A 6 -32.09 5.13 15.78
N ALA A 7 -31.69 6.35 16.17
CA ALA A 7 -30.48 7.05 15.77
C ALA A 7 -29.25 6.46 16.49
N THR A 8 -28.82 5.27 16.07
CA THR A 8 -27.64 4.58 16.64
C THR A 8 -26.64 4.07 15.60
N TRP A 9 -26.69 4.53 14.36
CA TRP A 9 -25.89 3.96 13.26
C TRP A 9 -24.77 4.86 12.71
N PHE A 10 -24.56 6.06 13.26
CA PHE A 10 -23.47 6.95 12.79
C PHE A 10 -22.08 6.62 13.34
N LEU A 11 -21.96 5.69 14.30
CA LEU A 11 -20.67 5.28 14.88
C LEU A 11 -20.15 3.94 14.34
N TYR A 12 -20.88 3.24 13.45
CA TYR A 12 -20.46 1.93 12.93
C TYR A 12 -19.71 1.99 11.59
N GLY A 13 -19.86 3.05 10.78
CA GLY A 13 -19.14 3.18 9.51
C GLY A 13 -17.67 3.60 9.67
N ALA A 14 -17.39 4.62 10.49
CA ALA A 14 -16.03 5.13 10.70
C ALA A 14 -15.21 4.27 11.68
N ALA A 15 -15.85 3.60 12.66
CA ALA A 15 -15.14 2.78 13.65
C ALA A 15 -14.69 1.41 13.12
N LEU A 16 -15.30 0.91 12.03
CA LEU A 16 -14.83 -0.34 11.39
C LEU A 16 -13.59 -0.09 10.51
N VAL A 17 -13.49 1.08 9.88
CA VAL A 17 -12.30 1.48 9.11
C VAL A 17 -11.14 1.90 10.03
N ALA A 18 -11.44 2.51 11.19
CA ALA A 18 -10.42 2.92 12.16
C ALA A 18 -9.70 1.75 12.91
N ASN A 19 -10.14 0.50 12.74
CA ASN A 19 -9.42 -0.68 13.24
C ASN A 19 -8.54 -1.37 12.18
N LEU A 20 -8.50 -0.87 10.94
CA LEU A 20 -7.35 -1.14 10.08
C LEU A 20 -6.20 -0.29 10.60
N VAL A 21 -5.39 -0.89 11.46
CA VAL A 21 -4.10 -0.34 11.88
C VAL A 21 -3.36 0.06 10.61
N SER A 22 -3.00 1.34 10.48
CA SER A 22 -2.07 1.80 9.45
C SER A 22 -0.73 1.10 9.70
N VAL A 23 -0.45 0.05 8.93
CA VAL A 23 0.82 -0.68 9.00
C VAL A 23 1.72 -0.14 7.90
N LYS A 24 2.74 0.62 8.31
CA LYS A 24 3.83 1.03 7.43
C LYS A 24 4.54 -0.24 6.92
N GLY A 25 4.36 -0.60 5.65
CA GLY A 25 4.96 -1.79 5.04
C GLY A 25 4.01 -2.74 4.28
N GLN A 26 2.74 -2.40 4.10
CA GLN A 26 1.77 -3.22 3.34
C GLN A 26 2.16 -3.35 1.86
N ALA A 27 1.99 -4.52 1.23
CA ALA A 27 2.26 -4.72 -0.20
C ALA A 27 1.32 -3.89 -1.09
N PRO A 28 1.77 -3.40 -2.26
CA PRO A 28 0.92 -2.65 -3.18
C PRO A 28 -0.33 -3.46 -3.58
N VAL A 29 -1.49 -2.81 -3.65
CA VAL A 29 -2.74 -3.43 -4.14
C VAL A 29 -3.17 -2.78 -5.45
N ASP A 30 -3.37 -3.61 -6.48
CA ASP A 30 -3.89 -3.18 -7.77
C ASP A 30 -5.38 -3.50 -7.85
N LEU A 31 -6.21 -2.47 -7.99
CA LEU A 31 -7.65 -2.62 -8.19
C LEU A 31 -8.01 -2.24 -9.61
N VAL A 32 -8.69 -3.11 -10.34
CA VAL A 32 -9.18 -2.80 -11.68
C VAL A 32 -10.70 -2.83 -11.70
N PHE A 33 -11.30 -1.69 -11.97
CA PHE A 33 -12.75 -1.58 -12.19
C PHE A 33 -13.09 -2.03 -13.60
N ILE A 34 -14.01 -2.98 -13.72
CA ILE A 34 -14.53 -3.53 -14.98
C ILE A 34 -16.00 -3.11 -15.05
N ILE A 35 -16.28 -2.05 -15.81
CA ILE A 35 -17.58 -1.38 -15.79
C ILE A 35 -18.34 -1.64 -17.10
N ASP A 36 -19.59 -2.05 -16.94
CA ASP A 36 -20.53 -2.22 -18.04
C ASP A 36 -20.94 -0.86 -18.65
N GLU A 37 -20.76 -0.78 -19.96
CA GLU A 37 -21.01 0.37 -20.84
C GLU A 37 -22.37 0.29 -21.55
N SER A 38 -23.22 -0.68 -21.18
CA SER A 38 -24.57 -0.82 -21.72
C SER A 38 -25.43 0.43 -21.48
N GLY A 39 -26.47 0.59 -22.29
CA GLY A 39 -27.36 1.76 -22.20
C GLY A 39 -28.14 1.85 -20.88
N SER A 40 -28.29 0.75 -20.13
CA SER A 40 -28.96 0.71 -18.82
C SER A 40 -28.08 1.21 -17.67
N MET A 41 -26.76 1.22 -17.85
CA MET A 41 -25.77 1.59 -16.82
C MET A 41 -25.54 3.10 -16.68
N GLY A 42 -26.24 3.95 -17.44
CA GLY A 42 -25.95 5.39 -17.47
C GLY A 42 -26.09 6.09 -16.12
N ASP A 43 -27.07 5.71 -15.30
CA ASP A 43 -27.21 6.26 -13.95
C ASP A 43 -26.12 5.74 -13.00
N ASP A 44 -25.71 4.48 -13.12
CA ASP A 44 -24.66 3.87 -12.28
C ASP A 44 -23.28 4.42 -12.60
N GLN A 45 -22.94 4.59 -13.87
CA GLN A 45 -21.69 5.22 -14.29
C GLN A 45 -21.59 6.66 -13.78
N ALA A 46 -22.69 7.42 -13.82
CA ALA A 46 -22.72 8.77 -13.27
C ALA A 46 -22.49 8.78 -11.75
N GLN A 47 -23.03 7.80 -11.01
CA GLN A 47 -22.78 7.65 -9.58
C GLN A 47 -21.31 7.29 -9.28
N ILE A 48 -20.70 6.42 -10.09
CA ILE A 48 -19.27 6.07 -9.94
C ILE A 48 -18.39 7.28 -10.23
N ALA A 49 -18.69 8.05 -11.28
CA ALA A 49 -17.97 9.28 -11.63
C ALA A 49 -18.01 10.30 -10.49
N ASN A 50 -19.20 10.52 -9.90
CA ASN A 50 -19.37 11.45 -8.78
C ASN A 50 -18.62 11.01 -7.51
N ARG A 51 -18.26 9.74 -7.39
CA ARG A 51 -17.64 9.14 -6.20
C ARG A 51 -16.20 8.68 -6.41
N ALA A 52 -15.60 8.92 -7.58
CA ALA A 52 -14.22 8.53 -7.88
C ALA A 52 -13.20 9.06 -6.86
N ASN A 53 -13.37 10.30 -6.39
CA ASN A 53 -12.53 10.90 -5.34
C ASN A 53 -12.73 10.23 -3.97
N GLN A 54 -13.95 9.79 -3.64
CA GLN A 54 -14.22 9.10 -2.39
C GLN A 54 -13.64 7.68 -2.40
N ILE A 55 -13.76 6.97 -3.53
CA ILE A 55 -13.18 5.64 -3.72
C ILE A 55 -11.65 5.69 -3.55
N THR A 56 -10.99 6.66 -4.20
CA THR A 56 -9.53 6.80 -4.13
C THR A 56 -9.04 7.29 -2.76
N ALA A 57 -9.75 8.20 -2.10
CA ALA A 57 -9.45 8.59 -0.73
C ALA A 57 -9.62 7.44 0.28
N ALA A 58 -10.63 6.61 0.10
CA ALA A 58 -10.85 5.44 0.95
C ALA A 58 -9.78 4.36 0.72
N LEU A 59 -9.34 4.17 -0.52
CA LEU A 59 -8.21 3.29 -0.87
C LEU A 59 -6.88 3.80 -0.28
N ASP A 60 -6.61 5.09 -0.40
CA ASP A 60 -5.44 5.75 0.18
C ASP A 60 -5.39 5.53 1.69
N SER A 61 -6.51 5.77 2.37
CA SER A 61 -6.63 5.52 3.81
C SER A 61 -6.50 4.05 4.19
N ALA A 62 -7.01 3.11 3.38
CA ALA A 62 -7.01 1.68 3.70
C ALA A 62 -5.68 0.99 3.41
N THR A 63 -4.85 1.56 2.54
CA THR A 63 -3.57 0.98 2.09
C THR A 63 -2.35 1.82 2.48
N ALA A 64 -2.56 2.91 3.23
CA ALA A 64 -1.53 3.88 3.59
C ALA A 64 -0.79 4.44 2.35
N GLY A 65 -1.54 4.73 1.28
CA GLY A 65 -1.02 5.24 0.01
C GLY A 65 -0.34 4.21 -0.89
N ASN A 66 -0.46 2.92 -0.61
CA ASN A 66 0.12 1.86 -1.42
C ASN A 66 -0.93 1.11 -2.28
N PHE A 67 -1.59 1.84 -3.17
CA PHE A 67 -2.57 1.29 -4.10
C PHE A 67 -2.38 1.85 -5.52
N ARG A 68 -2.91 1.14 -6.51
CA ARG A 68 -3.15 1.65 -7.86
C ARG A 68 -4.53 1.22 -8.33
N VAL A 69 -5.20 2.09 -9.09
CA VAL A 69 -6.54 1.84 -9.64
C VAL A 69 -6.53 1.94 -11.16
N GLY A 70 -7.13 0.97 -11.84
CA GLY A 70 -7.29 0.91 -13.30
C GLY A 70 -8.75 0.81 -13.72
N LEU A 71 -9.04 1.03 -15.01
CA LEU A 71 -10.41 1.00 -15.53
C LEU A 71 -10.52 0.32 -16.90
N VAL A 72 -11.43 -0.64 -16.99
CA VAL A 72 -11.86 -1.35 -18.19
C VAL A 72 -13.36 -1.10 -18.40
N GLY A 73 -13.75 -0.78 -19.63
CA GLY A 73 -15.14 -0.67 -20.06
C GLY A 73 -15.49 -1.86 -20.96
N TYR A 74 -16.71 -2.36 -20.92
CA TYR A 74 -17.18 -3.42 -21.82
C TYR A 74 -18.66 -3.25 -22.16
N GLY A 75 -19.16 -3.86 -23.23
CA GLY A 75 -20.56 -3.70 -23.65
C GLY A 75 -20.82 -2.55 -24.63
N ALA A 76 -19.85 -1.65 -24.78
CA ALA A 76 -19.92 -0.49 -25.67
C ALA A 76 -20.17 -0.87 -27.15
N SER A 77 -21.21 -0.29 -27.77
CA SER A 77 -21.58 -0.58 -29.17
C SER A 77 -20.49 -0.16 -30.18
N ALA A 78 -19.73 0.90 -29.88
CA ALA A 78 -18.60 1.37 -30.68
C ALA A 78 -17.48 0.31 -30.80
N PHE A 79 -17.42 -0.64 -29.87
CA PHE A 79 -16.41 -1.70 -29.80
C PHE A 79 -17.02 -3.08 -30.08
N GLY A 80 -18.28 -3.14 -30.51
CA GLY A 80 -19.00 -4.39 -30.78
C GLY A 80 -19.25 -5.22 -29.53
N GLY A 81 -19.41 -4.59 -28.37
CA GLY A 81 -19.60 -5.23 -27.07
C GLY A 81 -18.32 -5.71 -26.39
N PHE A 82 -17.18 -5.72 -27.10
CA PHE A 82 -15.92 -6.21 -26.55
C PHE A 82 -15.35 -5.30 -25.47
N PRO A 83 -14.62 -5.85 -24.48
CA PRO A 83 -13.88 -5.07 -23.49
C PRO A 83 -12.85 -4.14 -24.13
N ARG A 84 -12.63 -2.98 -23.50
CA ARG A 84 -11.64 -1.97 -23.87
C ARG A 84 -10.98 -1.41 -22.62
N LYS A 85 -9.69 -1.11 -22.73
CA LYS A 85 -8.99 -0.32 -21.71
C LYS A 85 -9.49 1.13 -21.76
N VAL A 86 -9.87 1.67 -20.61
CA VAL A 86 -10.36 3.05 -20.47
C VAL A 86 -9.37 3.89 -19.65
N GLY A 87 -8.75 3.29 -18.63
CA GLY A 87 -7.71 3.91 -17.81
C GLY A 87 -6.61 2.92 -17.44
N THR A 88 -5.36 3.38 -17.43
CA THR A 88 -4.21 2.65 -16.88
C THR A 88 -4.27 2.61 -15.36
N LEU A 89 -3.50 1.71 -14.75
CA LEU A 89 -3.26 1.74 -13.31
C LEU A 89 -2.63 3.08 -12.90
N THR A 90 -3.23 3.75 -11.92
CA THR A 90 -2.83 5.06 -11.39
C THR A 90 -3.13 5.16 -9.90
N ASP A 91 -2.33 5.91 -9.15
CA ASP A 91 -2.63 6.37 -7.79
C ASP A 91 -3.30 7.76 -7.78
N ASP A 92 -3.27 8.47 -8.91
CA ASP A 92 -3.91 9.78 -9.09
C ASP A 92 -5.44 9.68 -9.27
N ALA A 93 -6.17 10.20 -8.28
CA ALA A 93 -7.63 10.28 -8.28
C ALA A 93 -8.20 11.06 -9.48
N SER A 94 -7.50 12.09 -9.95
CA SER A 94 -7.93 12.91 -11.08
C SER A 94 -7.83 12.14 -12.41
N MET A 95 -6.80 11.31 -12.57
CA MET A 95 -6.64 10.45 -13.74
C MET A 95 -7.69 9.34 -13.76
N PHE A 96 -7.98 8.72 -12.60
CA PHE A 96 -9.05 7.74 -12.48
C PHE A 96 -10.43 8.36 -12.75
N GLY A 97 -10.73 9.52 -12.16
CA GLY A 97 -11.98 10.24 -12.41
C GLY A 97 -12.17 10.64 -13.88
N ALA A 98 -11.11 11.07 -14.56
CA ALA A 98 -11.13 11.36 -15.99
C ALA A 98 -11.38 10.11 -16.84
N ALA A 99 -10.82 8.96 -16.46
CA ALA A 99 -11.08 7.69 -17.12
C ALA A 99 -12.56 7.26 -16.98
N VAL A 100 -13.14 7.35 -15.78
CA VAL A 100 -14.56 7.05 -15.55
C VAL A 100 -15.46 7.97 -16.37
N ALA A 101 -15.13 9.26 -16.47
CA ALA A 101 -15.88 10.21 -17.29
C ALA A 101 -15.83 9.92 -18.81
N SER A 102 -14.94 9.03 -19.25
CA SER A 102 -14.79 8.61 -20.66
C SER A 102 -15.49 7.28 -21.00
N LEU A 103 -16.22 6.71 -20.04
CA LEU A 103 -17.09 5.56 -20.30
C LEU A 103 -18.22 5.93 -21.25
N GLU A 104 -18.63 4.96 -22.07
CA GLU A 104 -19.78 5.04 -22.94
C GLU A 104 -21.02 4.45 -22.26
N THR A 105 -22.19 4.91 -22.69
CA THR A 105 -23.49 4.35 -22.31
C THR A 105 -24.22 3.92 -23.58
N SER A 106 -23.69 2.91 -24.26
CA SER A 106 -24.21 2.40 -25.54
C SER A 106 -23.92 0.90 -25.64
N GLY A 107 -24.83 0.07 -26.14
CA GLY A 107 -24.51 -1.37 -26.16
C GLY A 107 -25.68 -2.28 -26.45
N GLY A 108 -25.42 -3.59 -26.42
CA GLY A 108 -26.45 -4.61 -26.50
C GLY A 108 -25.98 -6.05 -26.30
N THR A 109 -24.69 -6.27 -26.03
CA THR A 109 -24.18 -7.54 -25.49
C THR A 109 -23.13 -7.21 -24.44
N GLU A 110 -23.19 -7.88 -23.29
CA GLU A 110 -22.45 -7.53 -22.07
C GLU A 110 -21.54 -8.69 -21.64
N PRO A 111 -20.41 -8.91 -22.32
CA PRO A 111 -19.56 -10.10 -22.11
C PRO A 111 -18.64 -9.92 -20.90
N GLY A 112 -19.21 -9.95 -19.70
CA GLY A 112 -18.49 -9.70 -18.46
C GLY A 112 -17.51 -10.80 -18.06
N PHE A 113 -17.69 -12.05 -18.52
CA PHE A 113 -16.67 -13.09 -18.33
C PHE A 113 -15.47 -12.84 -19.23
N VAL A 114 -15.67 -12.46 -20.50
CA VAL A 114 -14.58 -12.03 -21.39
C VAL A 114 -13.88 -10.80 -20.81
N ALA A 115 -14.64 -9.84 -20.27
CA ALA A 115 -14.05 -8.65 -19.64
C ALA A 115 -13.17 -9.02 -18.46
N THR A 116 -13.61 -9.96 -17.62
CA THR A 116 -12.84 -10.43 -16.46
C THR A 116 -11.59 -11.21 -16.88
N GLU A 117 -11.74 -12.15 -17.82
CA GLU A 117 -10.63 -12.95 -18.39
C GLU A 117 -9.54 -12.04 -18.96
N LEU A 118 -9.89 -11.17 -19.91
CA LEU A 118 -8.91 -10.29 -20.56
C LEU A 118 -8.29 -9.29 -19.59
N THR A 119 -9.04 -8.82 -18.59
CA THR A 119 -8.47 -7.93 -17.56
C THR A 119 -7.45 -8.64 -16.68
N ALA A 120 -7.61 -9.95 -16.44
CA ALA A 120 -6.69 -10.75 -15.65
C ALA A 120 -5.46 -11.24 -16.46
N GLU A 121 -5.57 -11.38 -17.77
CA GLU A 121 -4.48 -11.85 -18.64
C GLU A 121 -3.59 -10.73 -19.21
N ASP A 122 -4.08 -9.48 -19.28
CA ASP A 122 -3.43 -8.42 -20.06
C ASP A 122 -2.46 -7.52 -19.26
N SER A 123 -1.18 -7.52 -19.64
CA SER A 123 -0.14 -6.61 -19.13
C SER A 123 -0.24 -5.17 -19.68
N LEU A 124 -1.14 -4.87 -20.62
CA LEU A 124 -1.26 -3.53 -21.23
C LEU A 124 -1.79 -2.45 -20.26
N LEU A 125 -2.30 -2.79 -19.07
CA LEU A 125 -2.68 -1.80 -18.07
C LEU A 125 -1.50 -0.95 -17.53
N TYR A 126 -0.25 -1.36 -17.82
CA TYR A 126 0.98 -0.67 -17.40
C TYR A 126 1.57 0.32 -18.43
N THR A 127 1.08 0.33 -19.67
CA THR A 127 1.60 1.23 -20.71
C THR A 127 0.92 2.59 -20.64
N THR A 128 1.71 3.66 -20.51
CA THR A 128 1.28 5.06 -20.33
C THR A 128 0.64 5.69 -21.58
N THR A 129 0.39 4.92 -22.63
CA THR A 129 -0.28 5.41 -23.83
C THR A 129 -1.79 5.32 -23.65
N SER A 130 -2.45 6.47 -23.70
CA SER A 130 -3.91 6.67 -23.60
C SER A 130 -4.69 6.13 -24.82
N ASP A 131 -4.27 4.99 -25.38
CA ASP A 131 -4.87 4.44 -26.59
C ASP A 131 -6.08 3.56 -26.21
N SER A 132 -7.26 3.96 -26.69
CA SER A 132 -8.54 3.28 -26.45
C SER A 132 -8.67 2.04 -27.36
N THR A 133 -7.66 1.17 -27.34
CA THR A 133 -7.60 -0.01 -28.21
C THR A 133 -8.52 -1.10 -27.67
N LYS A 134 -9.21 -1.77 -28.60
CA LYS A 134 -9.98 -2.98 -28.32
C LYS A 134 -9.06 -4.04 -27.70
N LEU A 135 -9.50 -4.65 -26.60
CA LEU A 135 -8.84 -5.84 -26.04
C LEU A 135 -9.25 -7.02 -26.92
N ASP A 136 -8.41 -7.40 -27.90
CA ASP A 136 -8.75 -8.44 -28.90
C ASP A 136 -7.98 -9.75 -28.70
N GLY A 137 -7.35 -9.95 -27.54
CA GLY A 137 -6.64 -11.18 -27.18
C GLY A 137 -5.39 -11.47 -28.01
N SER A 138 -5.02 -10.59 -28.96
CA SER A 138 -3.86 -10.81 -29.85
C SER A 138 -2.51 -10.38 -29.26
N SER A 139 -2.52 -9.84 -28.03
CA SER A 139 -1.34 -9.36 -27.30
C SER A 139 -1.04 -10.24 -26.08
N ALA A 140 -0.99 -11.57 -26.26
CA ALA A 140 -0.55 -12.48 -25.20
C ALA A 140 0.94 -12.28 -24.92
N GLY A 141 1.25 -11.42 -23.96
CA GLY A 141 2.61 -11.07 -23.56
C GLY A 141 2.68 -10.76 -22.07
N THR A 142 3.01 -11.80 -21.30
CA THR A 142 3.34 -11.83 -19.85
C THR A 142 2.24 -11.38 -18.89
N SER A 143 1.93 -12.22 -17.90
CA SER A 143 1.06 -11.92 -16.77
C SER A 143 1.54 -10.70 -15.94
N PHE A 144 0.64 -10.12 -15.15
CA PHE A 144 0.94 -9.05 -14.19
C PHE A 144 2.29 -9.28 -13.49
N PRO A 145 3.25 -8.33 -13.56
CA PRO A 145 4.50 -8.48 -12.82
C PRO A 145 4.21 -8.43 -11.31
N GLY A 146 4.46 -9.53 -10.60
CA GLY A 146 4.37 -9.57 -9.12
C GLY A 146 5.25 -8.46 -8.50
N PRO A 147 4.83 -7.84 -7.37
CA PRO A 147 4.32 -8.49 -6.16
C PRO A 147 3.03 -7.85 -5.58
N ALA A 148 2.23 -7.16 -6.39
CA ALA A 148 0.98 -6.54 -5.92
C ALA A 148 -0.19 -7.55 -5.94
N GLY A 149 -1.02 -7.56 -4.89
CA GLY A 149 -2.29 -8.32 -4.94
C GLY A 149 -3.27 -7.66 -5.91
N PHE A 150 -4.00 -8.45 -6.68
CA PHE A 150 -4.89 -7.98 -7.74
C PHE A 150 -6.37 -8.12 -7.34
N CYS A 151 -7.19 -7.08 -7.48
CA CYS A 151 -8.64 -7.20 -7.33
C CYS A 151 -9.38 -6.76 -8.59
N ALA A 152 -10.16 -7.67 -9.17
CA ALA A 152 -11.08 -7.37 -10.27
C ALA A 152 -12.44 -6.96 -9.68
N VAL A 153 -12.83 -5.70 -9.89
CA VAL A 153 -14.10 -5.15 -9.41
C VAL A 153 -15.06 -4.98 -10.59
N LEU A 154 -15.94 -5.95 -10.80
CA LEU A 154 -16.90 -5.93 -11.92
C LEU A 154 -18.21 -5.26 -11.50
N ILE A 155 -18.71 -4.32 -12.31
CA ILE A 155 -19.95 -3.57 -12.06
C ILE A 155 -20.87 -3.67 -13.28
N THR A 156 -22.05 -4.27 -13.10
CA THR A 156 -23.06 -4.45 -14.17
C THR A 156 -24.47 -4.58 -13.59
N ASP A 157 -25.48 -4.20 -14.36
CA ASP A 157 -26.88 -4.36 -14.00
C ASP A 157 -27.56 -5.59 -14.63
N GLU A 158 -26.79 -6.45 -15.32
CA GLU A 158 -27.31 -7.66 -15.96
C GLU A 158 -26.35 -8.87 -15.93
N PRO A 159 -26.83 -10.09 -16.23
CA PRO A 159 -25.96 -11.27 -16.35
C PRO A 159 -25.03 -11.18 -17.57
N SER A 160 -23.86 -11.82 -17.47
CA SER A 160 -22.93 -11.94 -18.60
C SER A 160 -23.62 -12.55 -19.82
N ASN A 161 -23.46 -11.91 -20.98
CA ASN A 161 -23.95 -12.42 -22.25
C ASN A 161 -23.05 -12.01 -23.41
N GLY A 162 -23.10 -12.74 -24.53
CA GLY A 162 -22.25 -12.43 -25.68
C GLY A 162 -20.77 -12.81 -25.49
N ASP A 163 -20.43 -13.60 -24.48
CA ASP A 163 -19.07 -14.06 -24.16
C ASP A 163 -18.43 -14.98 -25.22
N GLY A 164 -19.17 -15.34 -26.28
CA GLY A 164 -18.68 -16.23 -27.32
C GLY A 164 -18.40 -17.64 -26.78
N ALA A 165 -17.12 -18.02 -26.74
CA ALA A 165 -16.65 -19.29 -26.21
C ALA A 165 -16.16 -19.20 -24.76
N THR A 166 -15.90 -18.00 -24.24
CA THR A 166 -15.44 -17.78 -22.88
C THR A 166 -16.53 -18.15 -21.88
N THR A 167 -16.13 -18.93 -20.88
CA THR A 167 -16.98 -19.40 -19.78
C THR A 167 -16.54 -18.83 -18.45
N LEU A 168 -17.35 -19.01 -17.40
CA LEU A 168 -16.95 -18.69 -16.03
C LEU A 168 -15.65 -19.40 -15.62
N ALA A 169 -15.40 -20.62 -16.11
CA ALA A 169 -14.20 -21.38 -15.79
C ALA A 169 -12.95 -20.74 -16.40
N ASP A 170 -13.07 -20.14 -17.59
CA ASP A 170 -11.97 -19.44 -18.25
C ASP A 170 -11.64 -18.15 -17.52
N ALA A 171 -12.66 -17.34 -17.16
CA ALA A 171 -12.49 -16.15 -16.33
C ALA A 171 -11.87 -16.48 -14.95
N LYS A 172 -12.26 -17.60 -14.33
CA LYS A 172 -11.62 -18.10 -13.11
C LYS A 172 -10.15 -18.47 -13.35
N THR A 173 -9.86 -19.22 -14.40
CA THR A 173 -8.50 -19.66 -14.71
C THR A 173 -7.58 -18.46 -14.93
N ALA A 174 -8.05 -17.46 -15.65
CA ALA A 174 -7.34 -16.20 -15.83
C ALA A 174 -7.05 -15.49 -14.50
N LEU A 175 -8.03 -15.43 -13.59
CA LEU A 175 -7.83 -14.90 -12.25
C LEU A 175 -6.85 -15.74 -11.43
N ASP A 176 -6.97 -17.07 -11.42
CA ASP A 176 -6.05 -17.95 -10.68
C ASP A 176 -4.59 -17.81 -11.21
N ASN A 177 -4.43 -17.50 -12.50
CA ASN A 177 -3.14 -17.19 -13.11
C ASN A 177 -2.61 -15.79 -12.77
N ALA A 178 -3.48 -14.87 -12.35
CA ALA A 178 -3.10 -13.55 -11.84
C ALA A 178 -2.66 -13.65 -10.37
N SER A 179 -1.57 -12.96 -10.00
CA SER A 179 -0.96 -13.09 -8.67
C SER A 179 -1.91 -12.63 -7.55
N ASN A 180 -2.24 -13.54 -6.62
CA ASN A 180 -3.08 -13.29 -5.43
C ASN A 180 -4.36 -12.49 -5.79
N SER A 181 -5.12 -13.00 -6.75
CA SER A 181 -6.29 -12.31 -7.30
C SER A 181 -7.57 -12.55 -6.50
N VAL A 182 -8.43 -11.54 -6.45
CA VAL A 182 -9.78 -11.64 -5.89
C VAL A 182 -10.80 -11.04 -6.87
N PHE A 183 -11.95 -11.68 -7.04
CA PHE A 183 -13.07 -11.11 -7.80
C PHE A 183 -14.13 -10.52 -6.86
N PHE A 184 -14.45 -9.25 -7.06
CA PHE A 184 -15.53 -8.57 -6.38
C PHE A 184 -16.60 -8.12 -7.38
N GLY A 185 -17.84 -8.54 -7.19
CA GLY A 185 -18.94 -8.20 -8.09
C GLY A 185 -19.92 -7.22 -7.48
N VAL A 186 -20.23 -6.15 -8.20
CA VAL A 186 -21.36 -5.24 -7.92
C VAL A 186 -22.41 -5.52 -8.99
N VAL A 187 -23.39 -6.35 -8.63
CA VAL A 187 -24.27 -7.03 -9.60
C VAL A 187 -25.72 -6.99 -9.13
N PRO A 188 -26.73 -7.18 -10.00
CA PRO A 188 -28.12 -7.24 -9.55
C PRO A 188 -28.37 -8.43 -8.61
N SER A 189 -29.38 -8.32 -7.72
CA SER A 189 -29.75 -9.37 -6.74
C SER A 189 -29.82 -10.81 -7.28
N ASN A 190 -30.23 -10.99 -8.55
CA ASN A 190 -30.34 -12.30 -9.19
C ASN A 190 -28.99 -12.90 -9.62
N GLN A 191 -27.89 -12.16 -9.50
CA GLN A 191 -26.52 -12.62 -9.73
C GLN A 191 -25.74 -12.86 -8.43
N LEU A 192 -26.34 -12.58 -7.26
CA LEU A 192 -25.70 -12.76 -5.95
C LEU A 192 -25.57 -14.22 -5.51
N SER A 193 -26.36 -15.14 -6.06
CA SER A 193 -26.34 -16.55 -5.64
C SER A 193 -25.23 -17.34 -6.33
N SER A 194 -24.54 -18.19 -5.57
CA SER A 194 -23.57 -19.18 -6.06
C SER A 194 -24.23 -20.43 -6.65
N THR A 195 -25.19 -20.25 -7.56
CA THR A 195 -25.81 -21.36 -8.28
C THR A 195 -26.03 -21.01 -9.74
N GLY A 196 -25.18 -21.53 -10.62
CA GLY A 196 -25.47 -21.65 -12.04
C GLY A 196 -24.78 -20.65 -12.95
N GLY A 197 -23.46 -20.54 -12.88
CA GLY A 197 -22.65 -19.77 -13.81
C GLY A 197 -22.80 -18.26 -13.63
N THR A 198 -23.02 -17.79 -12.41
CA THR A 198 -23.23 -16.37 -12.09
C THR A 198 -21.94 -15.69 -11.62
N TYR A 199 -21.93 -14.36 -11.50
CA TYR A 199 -20.81 -13.66 -10.85
C TYR A 199 -20.64 -14.04 -9.37
N GLY A 200 -21.71 -14.44 -8.68
CA GLY A 200 -21.63 -15.00 -7.34
C GLY A 200 -20.84 -16.32 -7.27
N ASP A 201 -20.90 -17.16 -8.31
CA ASP A 201 -20.06 -18.35 -8.41
C ASP A 201 -18.58 -18.00 -8.58
N LEU A 202 -18.27 -16.95 -9.35
CA LEU A 202 -16.89 -16.51 -9.59
C LEU A 202 -16.27 -15.86 -8.35
N ALA A 203 -17.02 -15.01 -7.65
CA ALA A 203 -16.60 -14.41 -6.39
C ALA A 203 -16.30 -15.48 -5.32
N ALA A 204 -17.20 -16.46 -5.16
CA ALA A 204 -17.01 -17.54 -4.20
C ALA A 204 -15.76 -18.40 -4.50
N GLN A 205 -15.44 -18.59 -5.78
CA GLN A 205 -14.29 -19.40 -6.21
C GLN A 205 -12.93 -18.67 -6.11
N THR A 206 -12.93 -17.35 -5.90
CA THR A 206 -11.73 -16.51 -5.76
C THR A 206 -11.57 -15.94 -4.35
N GLY A 207 -12.43 -16.36 -3.40
CA GLY A 207 -12.44 -15.84 -2.04
C GLY A 207 -12.99 -14.42 -1.90
N GLY A 208 -13.54 -13.86 -2.99
CA GLY A 208 -14.14 -12.53 -3.02
C GLY A 208 -15.60 -12.50 -2.60
N SER A 209 -16.31 -11.45 -3.01
CA SER A 209 -17.70 -11.22 -2.59
C SER A 209 -18.51 -10.55 -3.69
N VAL A 210 -19.84 -10.62 -3.55
CA VAL A 210 -20.76 -9.89 -4.42
C VAL A 210 -21.73 -9.06 -3.59
N VAL A 211 -22.02 -7.86 -4.08
CA VAL A 211 -22.97 -6.91 -3.48
C VAL A 211 -23.99 -6.46 -4.51
N ASP A 212 -25.18 -6.07 -4.03
CA ASP A 212 -26.28 -5.66 -4.89
C ASP A 212 -26.04 -4.25 -5.46
N ILE A 213 -26.03 -4.11 -6.79
CA ILE A 213 -25.87 -2.81 -7.47
C ILE A 213 -26.95 -1.78 -7.09
N SER A 214 -28.14 -2.22 -6.65
CA SER A 214 -29.18 -1.30 -6.16
C SER A 214 -28.76 -0.49 -4.94
N LEU A 215 -27.75 -0.94 -4.19
CA LEU A 215 -27.17 -0.18 -3.09
C LEU A 215 -26.39 1.04 -3.60
N PHE A 216 -25.73 0.96 -4.76
CA PHE A 216 -25.04 2.11 -5.40
C PHE A 216 -26.02 3.20 -5.80
N ARG A 217 -27.22 2.79 -6.24
CA ARG A 217 -28.33 3.66 -6.65
C ARG A 217 -29.09 4.29 -5.47
N SER A 218 -28.75 3.94 -4.23
CA SER A 218 -29.48 4.38 -3.03
C SER A 218 -28.76 5.54 -2.31
N SER A 219 -29.23 5.95 -1.12
CA SER A 219 -28.69 7.08 -0.35
C SER A 219 -27.17 6.99 -0.16
N ASP A 220 -26.49 8.13 0.01
CA ASP A 220 -25.02 8.20 0.15
C ASP A 220 -24.43 7.22 1.18
N VAL A 221 -25.13 7.00 2.31
CA VAL A 221 -24.74 6.04 3.36
C VAL A 221 -24.61 4.60 2.86
N ALA A 222 -25.46 4.17 1.93
CA ALA A 222 -25.43 2.81 1.40
C ALA A 222 -24.33 2.62 0.35
N ALA A 223 -23.96 3.68 -0.35
CA ALA A 223 -22.84 3.65 -1.29
C ALA A 223 -21.49 3.68 -0.56
N GLU A 224 -21.37 4.43 0.53
CA GLU A 224 -20.21 4.37 1.43
C GLU A 224 -20.00 2.97 1.99
N ALA A 225 -21.09 2.26 2.32
CA ALA A 225 -21.02 0.87 2.76
C ALA A 225 -20.47 -0.07 1.66
N ILE A 226 -20.78 0.17 0.39
CA ILE A 226 -20.23 -0.63 -0.72
C ILE A 226 -18.76 -0.33 -0.93
N ILE A 227 -18.33 0.92 -0.82
CA ILE A 227 -16.91 1.25 -0.87
C ILE A 227 -16.16 0.51 0.26
N ALA A 228 -16.73 0.48 1.47
CA ALA A 228 -16.18 -0.30 2.58
C ALA A 228 -16.18 -1.81 2.29
N ASP A 229 -17.22 -2.35 1.65
CA ASP A 229 -17.29 -3.76 1.27
C ASP A 229 -16.28 -4.12 0.15
N ILE A 230 -16.07 -3.23 -0.82
CA ILE A 230 -15.01 -3.37 -1.84
C ILE A 230 -13.65 -3.40 -1.14
N LEU A 231 -13.41 -2.49 -0.19
CA LEU A 231 -12.15 -2.46 0.56
C LEU A 231 -11.95 -3.72 1.42
N LEU A 232 -12.98 -4.18 2.13
CA LEU A 232 -12.89 -5.38 2.96
C LEU A 232 -12.78 -6.65 2.09
N GLY A 233 -13.53 -6.72 1.01
CA GLY A 233 -13.59 -7.85 0.08
C GLY A 233 -12.39 -7.94 -0.87
N CYS A 234 -11.73 -6.82 -1.18
CA CYS A 234 -10.48 -6.78 -1.95
C CYS A 234 -9.27 -6.66 -1.02
N VAL A 235 -9.05 -5.49 -0.41
CA VAL A 235 -7.84 -5.20 0.40
C VAL A 235 -7.79 -6.10 1.64
N GLY A 236 -8.92 -6.31 2.32
CA GLY A 236 -9.02 -7.22 3.45
C GLY A 236 -8.70 -8.66 3.06
N VAL A 237 -9.32 -9.19 2.00
CA VAL A 237 -9.05 -10.56 1.53
C VAL A 237 -7.61 -10.73 1.02
N ILE A 238 -7.09 -9.78 0.24
CA ILE A 238 -5.70 -9.77 -0.24
C ILE A 238 -4.71 -9.70 0.94
N SER A 239 -5.06 -9.01 2.02
CA SER A 239 -4.23 -8.91 3.24
C SER A 239 -4.42 -10.08 4.23
N THR A 240 -5.57 -10.76 4.25
CA THR A 240 -5.84 -11.94 5.10
C THR A 240 -5.52 -13.27 4.42
N ASN A 241 -5.49 -13.33 3.09
CA ASN A 241 -4.96 -14.46 2.31
C ASN A 241 -3.41 -14.46 2.29
N ALA A 242 -2.81 -13.89 3.34
CA ALA A 242 -1.39 -13.84 3.59
C ALA A 242 -0.80 -15.26 3.72
N GLY A 243 -0.09 -15.71 2.69
CA GLY A 243 0.82 -16.86 2.78
C GLY A 243 0.89 -17.63 1.47
N CYS A 244 2.10 -17.83 0.97
CA CYS A 244 2.47 -18.62 -0.21
C CYS A 244 1.84 -18.18 -1.55
N SER A 245 2.54 -17.34 -2.32
CA SER A 245 2.42 -17.42 -3.78
C SER A 245 3.23 -18.64 -4.26
N THR A 246 2.57 -19.57 -4.92
CA THR A 246 3.23 -20.43 -5.90
C THR A 246 3.15 -19.65 -7.20
N ASN A 247 4.26 -19.09 -7.69
CA ASN A 247 4.25 -18.30 -8.92
C ASN A 247 3.87 -19.19 -10.12
N GLY A 248 2.60 -19.16 -10.53
CA GLY A 248 2.13 -19.61 -11.84
C GLY A 248 2.18 -21.12 -12.13
N PRO A 249 1.66 -21.56 -13.29
CA PRO A 249 1.11 -22.90 -13.50
C PRO A 249 2.21 -23.95 -13.69
N TYR A 250 2.12 -25.04 -12.93
CA TYR A 250 2.93 -26.24 -13.14
C TYR A 250 2.39 -27.02 -14.34
N GLN A 251 2.85 -26.70 -15.55
CA GLN A 251 2.68 -27.56 -16.73
C GLN A 251 3.96 -28.39 -16.90
N THR A 252 3.87 -29.70 -16.70
CA THR A 252 5.02 -30.61 -16.84
C THR A 252 4.83 -31.55 -18.02
N THR A 253 5.78 -31.50 -18.95
CA THR A 253 5.90 -32.45 -20.07
C THR A 253 6.75 -33.67 -19.71
N THR A 254 7.23 -33.76 -18.47
CA THR A 254 8.11 -34.81 -17.93
C THR A 254 7.59 -35.30 -16.55
N PRO A 255 7.97 -36.51 -16.10
CA PRO A 255 7.52 -37.06 -14.81
C PRO A 255 8.13 -36.38 -13.56
N GLU A 256 9.05 -35.43 -13.74
CA GLU A 256 9.66 -34.62 -12.70
C GLU A 256 9.11 -33.18 -12.73
N ILE A 257 8.64 -32.72 -11.57
CA ILE A 257 8.04 -31.40 -11.36
C ILE A 257 8.96 -30.60 -10.44
N VAL A 258 9.55 -29.52 -10.95
CA VAL A 258 10.24 -28.53 -10.11
C VAL A 258 9.19 -27.57 -9.53
N LEU A 259 9.02 -27.62 -8.22
CA LEU A 259 8.10 -26.79 -7.45
C LEU A 259 8.85 -25.57 -6.93
N SER A 260 8.41 -24.37 -7.32
CA SER A 260 9.05 -23.12 -6.94
C SER A 260 8.04 -22.18 -6.25
N GLY A 261 8.44 -21.64 -5.11
CA GLY A 261 7.70 -20.61 -4.39
C GLY A 261 8.68 -19.60 -3.79
N SER A 262 8.31 -18.35 -3.59
CA SER A 262 9.12 -17.40 -2.81
C SER A 262 8.50 -17.31 -1.41
N PRO A 263 9.13 -17.86 -0.35
CA PRO A 263 8.52 -17.84 0.96
C PRO A 263 8.82 -16.46 1.58
N SER A 264 7.78 -15.64 1.76
CA SER A 264 7.87 -14.35 2.44
C SER A 264 6.82 -14.26 3.55
N CYS A 265 7.21 -13.71 4.70
CA CYS A 265 6.25 -13.32 5.73
C CYS A 265 5.70 -11.92 5.41
N THR A 266 4.46 -11.66 5.82
CA THR A 266 3.68 -10.47 5.43
C THR A 266 4.26 -9.14 5.93
N ASP A 267 5.13 -9.18 6.93
CA ASP A 267 5.86 -8.04 7.47
C ASP A 267 7.21 -7.80 6.78
N GLY A 268 7.52 -8.57 5.72
CA GLY A 268 8.81 -8.57 5.04
C GLY A 268 9.90 -9.35 5.78
N SER A 269 9.59 -10.04 6.87
CA SER A 269 10.55 -10.91 7.55
C SER A 269 10.77 -12.22 6.79
N MET A 270 11.94 -12.84 7.01
CA MET A 270 12.24 -14.15 6.44
C MET A 270 11.50 -15.25 7.22
N PRO A 271 10.86 -16.21 6.53
CA PRO A 271 10.18 -17.33 7.19
C PRO A 271 11.17 -18.20 7.97
N ILE A 272 10.71 -18.73 9.11
CA ILE A 272 11.49 -19.59 10.00
C ILE A 272 11.66 -20.98 9.37
N SER A 273 10.64 -21.47 8.67
CA SER A 273 10.66 -22.71 7.91
C SER A 273 9.71 -22.67 6.71
N ALA A 274 10.03 -23.44 5.67
CA ALA A 274 9.22 -23.64 4.47
C ALA A 274 9.30 -25.12 4.06
N LEU A 275 8.15 -25.78 3.89
CA LEU A 275 8.05 -27.22 3.64
C LEU A 275 6.98 -27.54 2.59
N TRP A 276 7.34 -28.40 1.63
CA TRP A 276 6.39 -28.97 0.67
C TRP A 276 5.80 -30.31 1.15
N SER A 277 4.52 -30.53 0.87
CA SER A 277 3.75 -31.72 1.28
C SER A 277 2.62 -32.00 0.28
N SER A 278 2.08 -33.22 0.30
CA SER A 278 0.91 -33.60 -0.51
C SER A 278 0.05 -34.58 0.31
N PRO A 279 -1.29 -34.45 0.30
CA PRO A 279 -2.18 -35.48 0.80
C PRO A 279 -2.30 -36.69 -0.15
N ASP A 280 -1.94 -36.53 -1.43
CA ASP A 280 -1.96 -37.58 -2.43
C ASP A 280 -0.65 -38.37 -2.40
N SER A 281 -0.76 -39.68 -2.14
CA SER A 281 0.36 -40.60 -1.96
C SER A 281 1.20 -40.83 -3.22
N GLU A 282 0.63 -40.49 -4.37
CA GLU A 282 1.20 -40.61 -5.71
C GLU A 282 2.16 -39.45 -6.03
N VAL A 283 2.15 -38.38 -5.23
CA VAL A 283 3.11 -37.26 -5.29
C VAL A 283 4.27 -37.58 -4.36
N VAL A 284 5.45 -37.80 -4.92
CA VAL A 284 6.66 -38.13 -4.15
C VAL A 284 7.66 -36.98 -4.25
N PHE A 285 7.91 -36.30 -3.14
CA PHE A 285 8.94 -35.26 -3.03
C PHE A 285 10.33 -35.89 -2.85
N SER A 286 11.28 -35.50 -3.69
CA SER A 286 12.70 -35.87 -3.54
C SER A 286 13.41 -35.04 -2.45
N ASP A 287 12.95 -33.80 -2.25
CA ASP A 287 13.25 -32.92 -1.12
C ASP A 287 12.02 -32.04 -0.82
N THR A 288 11.84 -31.71 0.46
CA THR A 288 10.77 -30.83 0.97
C THR A 288 11.21 -29.38 1.12
N THR A 289 12.48 -29.04 0.90
CA THR A 289 12.99 -27.66 0.88
C THR A 289 12.58 -26.92 -0.40
N ASN A 290 12.86 -25.61 -0.48
CA ASN A 290 12.41 -24.77 -1.58
C ASN A 290 13.63 -24.24 -2.38
N PRO A 291 13.73 -24.51 -3.70
CA PRO A 291 12.75 -25.22 -4.55
C PRO A 291 12.73 -26.74 -4.32
N ALA A 292 11.52 -27.31 -4.27
CA ALA A 292 11.32 -28.77 -4.12
C ALA A 292 11.22 -29.43 -5.49
N MET A 293 11.53 -30.72 -5.58
CA MET A 293 11.19 -31.52 -6.76
C MET A 293 10.26 -32.67 -6.36
N ALA A 294 9.17 -32.86 -7.11
CA ALA A 294 8.20 -33.93 -6.92
C ALA A 294 8.03 -34.78 -8.18
N THR A 295 7.70 -36.05 -8.03
CA THR A 295 7.36 -36.96 -9.14
C THR A 295 5.91 -37.41 -9.08
N ILE A 296 5.25 -37.52 -10.24
CA ILE A 296 3.86 -37.96 -10.40
C ILE A 296 3.82 -39.00 -11.53
N SER A 297 3.31 -40.20 -11.24
CA SER A 297 3.39 -41.34 -12.17
C SER A 297 2.09 -41.68 -12.91
N THR A 298 0.97 -41.05 -12.56
CA THR A 298 -0.35 -41.33 -13.15
C THR A 298 -1.06 -40.07 -13.57
N ALA A 299 -1.81 -40.10 -14.68
CA ALA A 299 -2.66 -38.98 -15.08
C ALA A 299 -3.72 -38.70 -14.00
N GLY A 300 -3.91 -37.45 -13.61
CA GLY A 300 -4.84 -37.08 -12.56
C GLY A 300 -4.66 -35.67 -12.02
N ASN A 301 -5.56 -35.29 -11.12
CA ASN A 301 -5.50 -34.04 -10.38
C ASN A 301 -4.94 -34.34 -8.99
N TYR A 302 -3.84 -33.70 -8.64
CA TYR A 302 -3.15 -33.87 -7.37
C TYR A 302 -3.14 -32.56 -6.59
N SER A 303 -3.09 -32.63 -5.27
CA SER A 303 -2.99 -31.48 -4.38
C SER A 303 -1.56 -31.38 -3.86
N VAL A 304 -0.91 -30.24 -4.09
CA VAL A 304 0.44 -29.99 -3.60
C VAL A 304 0.38 -28.79 -2.66
N CYS A 305 0.85 -28.97 -1.43
CA CYS A 305 0.77 -28.01 -0.34
C CYS A 305 2.15 -27.47 0.05
N HIS A 306 2.28 -26.15 0.13
CA HIS A 306 3.44 -25.44 0.67
C HIS A 306 3.09 -24.85 2.03
N THR A 307 3.88 -25.19 3.06
CA THR A 307 3.69 -24.75 4.44
C THR A 307 4.81 -23.80 4.85
N VAL A 308 4.49 -22.60 5.33
CA VAL A 308 5.46 -21.62 5.86
C VAL A 308 5.16 -21.31 7.32
N GLU A 309 6.22 -21.18 8.13
CA GLU A 309 6.12 -20.77 9.53
C GLU A 309 6.72 -19.38 9.72
N CYS A 310 5.91 -18.44 10.20
CA CYS A 310 6.27 -17.04 10.41
C CYS A 310 6.22 -16.65 11.89
N THR A 311 7.06 -15.70 12.28
CA THR A 311 7.09 -15.12 13.64
C THR A 311 6.01 -14.04 13.76
N ASP A 312 5.15 -14.11 14.78
CA ASP A 312 4.17 -13.05 15.08
C ASP A 312 4.79 -11.92 15.92
N ASN A 313 4.82 -10.70 15.39
CA ASN A 313 5.31 -9.48 16.04
C ASN A 313 4.31 -8.91 17.06
N THR A 314 3.05 -9.35 17.03
CA THR A 314 1.98 -8.88 17.92
C THR A 314 1.89 -9.70 19.21
N SER A 315 2.56 -10.84 19.29
CA SER A 315 2.79 -11.61 20.51
C SER A 315 4.05 -12.48 20.40
N PRO A 316 5.10 -12.25 21.22
CA PRO A 316 6.39 -12.96 21.12
C PRO A 316 6.36 -14.44 21.55
N SER A 317 5.22 -15.11 21.45
CA SER A 317 5.04 -16.52 21.83
C SER A 317 4.10 -17.34 20.94
N MET A 318 3.74 -16.88 19.73
CA MET A 318 3.01 -17.71 18.76
C MET A 318 3.70 -17.70 17.39
N ASN A 319 4.07 -18.88 16.91
CA ASN A 319 4.40 -19.09 15.49
C ASN A 319 3.09 -19.28 14.73
N VAL A 320 2.95 -18.62 13.59
CA VAL A 320 1.81 -18.83 12.68
C VAL A 320 2.26 -19.74 11.56
N THR A 321 1.57 -20.87 11.41
CA THR A 321 1.79 -21.83 10.32
C THR A 321 0.72 -21.62 9.25
N ASN A 322 1.13 -21.23 8.05
CA ASN A 322 0.23 -21.10 6.90
C ASN A 322 0.53 -22.22 5.88
N GLN A 323 -0.51 -22.94 5.46
CA GLN A 323 -0.42 -24.00 4.46
C GLN A 323 -1.29 -23.64 3.25
N CYS A 324 -0.68 -23.63 2.07
CA CYS A 324 -1.35 -23.29 0.83
C CYS A 324 -1.23 -24.44 -0.15
N CYS A 325 -2.36 -24.96 -0.60
CA CYS A 325 -2.41 -26.10 -1.50
C CYS A 325 -2.90 -25.65 -2.87
N THR A 326 -2.15 -26.01 -3.91
CA THR A 326 -2.58 -25.85 -5.29
C THR A 326 -2.96 -27.19 -5.89
N ALA A 327 -3.96 -27.20 -6.76
CA ALA A 327 -4.21 -28.35 -7.62
C ALA A 327 -3.19 -28.36 -8.76
N VAL A 328 -2.61 -29.53 -9.03
CA VAL A 328 -1.73 -29.80 -10.17
C VAL A 328 -2.45 -30.83 -11.02
N GLU A 329 -2.87 -30.43 -12.22
CA GLU A 329 -3.37 -31.36 -13.23
C GLU A 329 -2.18 -31.92 -14.01
N TYR A 330 -1.91 -33.21 -13.83
CA TYR A 330 -1.01 -33.95 -14.69
C TYR A 330 -1.83 -34.64 -15.77
N ASN A 331 -1.90 -34.01 -16.93
CA ASN A 331 -2.47 -34.58 -18.14
C ASN A 331 -1.32 -34.89 -19.10
N PRO A 332 -0.68 -36.07 -19.02
CA PRO A 332 0.33 -36.44 -20.00
C PRO A 332 -0.33 -36.32 -21.38
N PRO A 333 0.35 -35.72 -22.37
CA PRO A 333 -0.26 -35.48 -23.68
C PRO A 333 -0.92 -36.76 -24.15
N ILE A 334 -2.25 -36.70 -24.37
CA ILE A 334 -2.98 -37.78 -25.03
C ILE A 334 -2.23 -37.97 -26.35
N PRO A 335 -1.59 -39.13 -26.58
CA PRO A 335 -0.93 -39.37 -27.85
C PRO A 335 -2.03 -39.32 -28.90
N ILE A 336 -2.08 -38.24 -29.67
CA ILE A 336 -2.64 -38.27 -31.01
C ILE A 336 -1.83 -39.38 -31.66
N CYS A 337 -2.47 -40.52 -31.87
CA CYS A 337 -1.78 -41.67 -32.41
C CYS A 337 -1.30 -41.34 -33.83
N ALA A 338 -0.07 -40.85 -33.92
CA ALA A 338 0.81 -40.89 -35.07
C ALA A 338 1.76 -42.06 -34.84
N ASN A 339 2.02 -42.85 -35.88
CA ASN A 339 3.04 -43.90 -35.82
C ASN A 339 4.39 -43.18 -35.74
N GLU A 340 4.84 -42.89 -34.52
CA GLU A 340 5.95 -42.00 -34.23
C GLU A 340 6.97 -42.65 -33.30
N ILE A 341 8.21 -42.17 -33.44
CA ILE A 341 9.26 -42.44 -32.48
C ILE A 341 9.05 -41.48 -31.31
N ILE A 342 8.93 -42.03 -30.11
CA ILE A 342 8.61 -41.29 -28.87
C ILE A 342 9.85 -41.08 -27.98
N GLY A 343 10.95 -41.74 -28.29
CA GLY A 343 12.18 -41.63 -27.51
C GLY A 343 13.25 -42.63 -27.95
N PHE A 344 14.34 -42.64 -27.20
CA PHE A 344 15.38 -43.65 -27.28
C PHE A 344 15.63 -44.22 -25.90
N THR A 345 15.95 -45.51 -25.85
CA THR A 345 16.33 -46.23 -24.62
C THR A 345 17.74 -46.75 -24.78
N LEU A 346 18.59 -46.54 -23.78
CA LEU A 346 19.92 -47.13 -23.68
C LEU A 346 19.78 -48.60 -23.24
N ILE A 347 20.47 -49.50 -23.92
CA ILE A 347 20.39 -50.95 -23.73
C ILE A 347 21.76 -51.50 -23.37
N ASP A 348 21.78 -52.41 -22.39
CA ASP A 348 22.93 -53.26 -22.11
C ASP A 348 22.96 -54.43 -23.11
N PRO A 349 23.89 -54.45 -24.08
CA PRO A 349 23.96 -55.47 -25.12
C PRO A 349 24.43 -56.85 -24.61
N ASP A 350 24.98 -56.94 -23.40
CA ASP A 350 25.39 -58.23 -22.82
C ASP A 350 24.21 -58.98 -22.18
N THR A 351 23.17 -58.24 -21.77
CA THR A 351 22.01 -58.78 -21.06
C THR A 351 20.67 -58.53 -21.75
N ASP A 352 20.66 -57.75 -22.83
CA ASP A 352 19.50 -57.18 -23.51
C ASP A 352 18.56 -56.39 -22.57
N ALA A 353 19.06 -55.99 -21.39
CA ALA A 353 18.29 -55.26 -20.41
C ALA A 353 18.25 -53.77 -20.75
N GLU A 354 17.10 -53.15 -20.52
CA GLU A 354 16.96 -51.70 -20.58
C GLU A 354 17.74 -51.07 -19.42
N ILE A 355 18.67 -50.17 -19.74
CA ILE A 355 19.37 -49.34 -18.75
C ILE A 355 18.46 -48.19 -18.31
N GLY A 356 17.81 -47.53 -19.28
CA GLY A 356 16.90 -46.42 -19.06
C GLY A 356 16.74 -45.54 -20.30
N PRO A 357 15.92 -44.49 -20.24
CA PRO A 357 15.82 -43.49 -21.31
C PRO A 357 17.19 -42.93 -21.66
N LEU A 358 17.43 -42.69 -22.96
CA LEU A 358 18.70 -42.13 -23.42
C LEU A 358 18.91 -40.75 -22.81
N GLY A 359 20.04 -40.59 -22.12
CA GLY A 359 20.55 -39.35 -21.56
C GLY A 359 22.06 -39.40 -21.49
N ASP A 360 22.68 -38.40 -20.88
CA ASP A 360 24.13 -38.35 -20.71
C ASP A 360 24.59 -39.51 -19.80
N TYR A 361 25.73 -40.12 -20.14
CA TYR A 361 26.28 -41.22 -19.35
C TYR A 361 27.82 -41.23 -19.35
N ASP A 362 28.39 -41.92 -18.35
CA ASP A 362 29.83 -42.16 -18.23
C ASP A 362 30.21 -43.44 -18.97
N GLU A 363 31.19 -43.36 -19.89
CA GLU A 363 31.75 -44.52 -20.62
C GLU A 363 32.18 -45.66 -19.67
N SER A 364 32.60 -45.33 -18.44
CA SER A 364 33.06 -46.29 -17.43
C SER A 364 31.98 -47.22 -16.91
N ALA A 365 30.71 -46.80 -16.96
CA ALA A 365 29.58 -47.60 -16.49
C ALA A 365 29.31 -48.81 -17.40
N TYR A 366 29.72 -48.73 -18.67
CA TYR A 366 29.44 -49.75 -19.70
C TYR A 366 30.70 -50.06 -20.53
N PRO A 367 31.74 -50.65 -19.92
CA PRO A 367 33.03 -50.87 -20.58
C PRO A 367 32.97 -51.91 -21.71
N SER A 368 31.93 -52.74 -21.78
CA SER A 368 31.65 -53.64 -22.91
C SER A 368 30.93 -52.94 -24.07
N GLY A 369 30.53 -51.68 -23.90
CA GLY A 369 29.74 -50.90 -24.86
C GLY A 369 28.24 -50.94 -24.54
N VAL A 370 27.48 -50.17 -25.30
CA VAL A 370 26.02 -50.02 -25.18
C VAL A 370 25.35 -50.28 -26.54
N ASN A 371 24.02 -50.33 -26.55
CA ASN A 371 23.22 -50.12 -27.75
C ASN A 371 22.09 -49.11 -27.46
N ILE A 372 21.45 -48.59 -28.49
CA ILE A 372 20.32 -47.66 -28.38
C ILE A 372 19.15 -48.25 -29.15
N ARG A 373 17.98 -48.35 -28.52
CA ARG A 373 16.72 -48.73 -29.17
C ARG A 373 15.88 -47.49 -29.44
N ALA A 374 15.29 -47.39 -30.62
CA ALA A 374 14.26 -46.41 -30.91
C ALA A 374 12.91 -46.89 -30.35
N ASP A 375 12.35 -46.13 -29.40
CA ASP A 375 11.06 -46.43 -28.81
C ASP A 375 9.94 -45.84 -29.65
N TYR A 376 8.87 -46.61 -29.84
CA TYR A 376 7.80 -46.22 -30.74
C TYR A 376 6.42 -46.50 -30.14
N SER A 377 5.45 -45.69 -30.53
CA SER A 377 4.06 -45.84 -30.12
C SER A 377 3.18 -46.13 -31.35
N PRO A 378 2.72 -47.38 -31.57
CA PRO A 378 1.87 -47.70 -32.70
C PRO A 378 0.43 -47.21 -32.46
N CYS A 379 -0.22 -46.67 -33.49
CA CYS A 379 -1.57 -46.12 -33.42
C CYS A 379 -2.65 -47.16 -33.13
N SER A 380 -2.44 -48.39 -33.60
CA SER A 380 -3.31 -49.53 -33.41
C SER A 380 -2.54 -50.82 -33.73
N THR A 381 -3.10 -51.98 -33.37
CA THR A 381 -2.54 -53.28 -33.79
C THR A 381 -2.61 -53.54 -35.31
N ALA A 382 -3.21 -52.63 -36.09
CA ALA A 382 -3.36 -52.74 -37.55
C ALA A 382 -2.39 -51.83 -38.33
N ASP A 383 -1.91 -50.73 -37.71
CA ASP A 383 -0.96 -49.79 -38.30
C ASP A 383 0.34 -49.87 -37.51
N PHE A 384 1.15 -50.91 -37.78
CA PHE A 384 2.47 -51.04 -37.18
C PHE A 384 3.49 -50.22 -37.99
N ILE A 385 4.47 -49.65 -37.29
CA ILE A 385 5.72 -49.22 -37.94
C ILE A 385 6.35 -50.51 -38.47
N ASP A 386 6.68 -50.52 -39.75
CA ASP A 386 7.21 -51.70 -40.45
C ASP A 386 8.73 -51.58 -40.61
N SER A 387 9.27 -50.35 -40.62
CA SER A 387 10.72 -50.12 -40.53
C SER A 387 11.06 -48.74 -39.97
N VAL A 388 12.29 -48.57 -39.47
CA VAL A 388 12.82 -47.30 -38.94
C VAL A 388 14.15 -46.97 -39.60
N ARG A 389 14.25 -45.79 -40.21
CA ARG A 389 15.54 -45.27 -40.67
C ARG A 389 16.28 -44.64 -39.49
N VAL A 390 17.40 -45.22 -39.11
CA VAL A 390 18.26 -44.71 -38.02
C VAL A 390 19.46 -43.97 -38.57
N THR A 391 19.88 -42.91 -37.88
CA THR A 391 21.16 -42.23 -38.09
C THR A 391 21.86 -41.95 -36.76
N PHE A 392 23.18 -42.06 -36.76
CA PHE A 392 24.07 -41.71 -35.65
C PHE A 392 25.31 -41.01 -36.23
N ASP A 393 25.92 -40.08 -35.50
CA ASP A 393 27.03 -39.26 -35.96
C ASP A 393 28.41 -39.91 -35.79
N ASP A 394 28.75 -40.48 -34.63
CA ASP A 394 30.04 -41.16 -34.44
C ASP A 394 30.00 -42.38 -33.47
N PRO A 395 30.07 -43.64 -33.94
CA PRO A 395 30.38 -44.02 -35.31
C PRO A 395 29.22 -43.69 -36.25
N SER A 396 29.54 -43.07 -37.38
CA SER A 396 28.51 -42.67 -38.33
C SER A 396 27.77 -43.90 -38.86
N VAL A 397 26.49 -44.02 -38.51
CA VAL A 397 25.60 -45.04 -39.06
C VAL A 397 24.41 -44.39 -39.75
N SER A 398 23.97 -44.98 -40.86
CA SER A 398 22.73 -44.62 -41.53
C SER A 398 22.19 -45.83 -42.29
N PHE A 399 21.11 -46.43 -41.81
CA PHE A 399 20.48 -47.57 -42.46
C PHE A 399 18.98 -47.65 -42.11
N CYS A 400 18.28 -48.54 -42.82
CA CYS A 400 16.90 -48.89 -42.52
C CYS A 400 16.90 -50.15 -41.65
N GLU A 401 16.42 -50.04 -40.42
CA GLU A 401 16.17 -51.17 -39.53
C GLU A 401 14.78 -51.73 -39.80
N LEU A 402 14.71 -53.02 -40.09
CA LEU A 402 13.53 -53.66 -40.69
C LEU A 402 12.72 -54.45 -39.67
N ASP A 403 13.37 -54.88 -38.59
CA ASP A 403 12.76 -55.77 -37.60
C ASP A 403 12.80 -55.12 -36.22
N THR A 404 11.80 -55.44 -35.40
CA THR A 404 11.78 -55.02 -33.99
C THR A 404 12.60 -56.01 -33.16
N PRO A 405 13.44 -55.55 -32.23
CA PRO A 405 13.59 -54.15 -31.78
C PRO A 405 14.37 -53.26 -32.76
N TYR A 406 13.89 -52.02 -32.95
CA TYR A 406 14.57 -51.04 -33.82
C TYR A 406 15.87 -50.52 -33.21
N SER A 407 16.93 -51.30 -33.38
CA SER A 407 18.27 -51.05 -32.84
C SER A 407 19.08 -50.08 -33.70
N VAL A 408 19.66 -49.06 -33.08
CA VAL A 408 20.50 -48.06 -33.76
C VAL A 408 21.82 -48.67 -34.24
N PHE A 409 22.36 -49.65 -33.50
CA PHE A 409 23.62 -50.31 -33.87
C PHE A 409 23.45 -51.74 -34.39
N ARG A 410 22.22 -52.08 -34.81
CA ARG A 410 21.75 -53.41 -35.25
C ARG A 410 21.60 -54.40 -34.10
N ASP A 411 20.74 -55.37 -34.34
CA ASP A 411 20.51 -56.56 -33.55
C ASP A 411 20.72 -57.85 -34.39
N SER A 412 20.67 -59.00 -33.72
CA SER A 412 20.62 -60.30 -34.39
C SER A 412 19.20 -60.56 -34.91
N PRO A 413 18.99 -61.51 -35.84
CA PRO A 413 17.64 -61.96 -36.22
C PRO A 413 16.79 -62.50 -35.05
N GLU A 414 17.44 -62.84 -33.93
CA GLU A 414 16.81 -63.27 -32.69
C GLU A 414 16.48 -62.10 -31.72
N GLY A 415 16.91 -60.87 -32.05
CA GLY A 415 16.66 -59.64 -31.28
C GLY A 415 17.79 -59.22 -30.32
N ASP A 416 18.93 -59.92 -30.31
CA ASP A 416 20.04 -59.63 -29.40
C ASP A 416 20.82 -58.38 -29.86
N TYR A 417 21.06 -57.43 -28.96
CA TYR A 417 21.67 -56.15 -29.32
C TYR A 417 23.17 -56.25 -29.58
N ARG A 418 23.67 -55.58 -30.63
CA ARG A 418 25.11 -55.48 -30.87
C ARG A 418 25.76 -54.45 -29.94
N ALA A 419 26.80 -54.84 -29.23
CA ALA A 419 27.60 -53.90 -28.43
C ALA A 419 28.42 -52.92 -29.30
N VAL A 420 28.35 -51.63 -28.95
CA VAL A 420 29.17 -50.55 -29.54
C VAL A 420 29.73 -49.67 -28.43
N VAL A 421 31.02 -49.36 -28.51
CA VAL A 421 31.65 -48.31 -27.70
C VAL A 421 31.45 -46.98 -28.44
N ILE A 422 30.67 -46.09 -27.86
CA ILE A 422 30.45 -44.73 -28.38
C ILE A 422 31.61 -43.85 -27.87
N PRO A 423 32.36 -43.16 -28.73
CA PRO A 423 33.47 -42.29 -28.31
C PRO A 423 33.02 -41.21 -27.32
N VAL A 424 33.92 -40.71 -26.47
CA VAL A 424 33.62 -39.58 -25.59
C VAL A 424 33.30 -38.30 -26.38
N GLY A 425 32.32 -37.52 -25.91
CA GLY A 425 31.86 -36.29 -26.55
C GLY A 425 30.34 -36.21 -26.73
N VAL A 426 29.88 -35.17 -27.43
CA VAL A 426 28.46 -34.94 -27.72
C VAL A 426 28.08 -35.64 -29.02
N HIS A 427 27.01 -36.44 -28.98
CA HIS A 427 26.50 -37.24 -30.09
C HIS A 427 25.05 -36.91 -30.40
N THR A 428 24.63 -37.21 -31.62
CA THR A 428 23.25 -37.06 -32.10
C THR A 428 22.75 -38.34 -32.73
N VAL A 429 21.65 -38.87 -32.18
CA VAL A 429 20.90 -39.99 -32.77
C VAL A 429 19.58 -39.49 -33.35
N SER A 430 19.19 -40.03 -34.49
CA SER A 430 17.87 -39.77 -35.09
C SER A 430 17.22 -41.04 -35.61
N ALA A 431 15.88 -41.08 -35.57
CA ALA A 431 15.08 -42.18 -36.08
C ALA A 431 13.83 -41.65 -36.79
N THR A 432 13.54 -42.20 -37.97
CA THR A 432 12.38 -41.86 -38.79
C THR A 432 11.56 -43.13 -39.05
N PRO A 433 10.29 -43.21 -38.64
CA PRO A 433 9.48 -44.40 -38.83
C PRO A 433 8.85 -44.44 -40.23
N TYR A 434 8.63 -45.65 -40.75
CA TYR A 434 7.99 -45.91 -42.04
C TYR A 434 6.93 -47.01 -41.90
N LEU A 435 5.88 -46.91 -42.71
CA LEU A 435 4.80 -47.90 -42.78
C LEU A 435 5.09 -49.03 -43.79
N SER A 436 6.21 -48.96 -44.51
CA SER A 436 6.69 -50.06 -45.36
C SER A 436 7.96 -50.67 -44.80
N ALA A 437 8.15 -51.96 -45.05
CA ALA A 437 9.29 -52.74 -44.56
C ALA A 437 10.68 -52.28 -45.04
N ASP A 438 10.79 -51.38 -46.03
CA ASP A 438 12.07 -51.01 -46.67
C ASP A 438 12.41 -49.50 -46.55
N CYS A 439 11.84 -48.79 -45.58
CA CYS A 439 11.93 -47.33 -45.42
C CYS A 439 11.65 -46.55 -46.72
N SER A 440 10.63 -46.99 -47.46
CA SER A 440 10.34 -46.55 -48.84
C SER A 440 8.98 -45.85 -49.00
N SER A 441 8.11 -45.92 -48.00
CA SER A 441 6.81 -45.23 -47.96
C SER A 441 6.96 -43.76 -47.58
N ASP A 442 5.82 -43.08 -47.39
CA ASP A 442 5.78 -41.80 -46.69
C ASP A 442 6.44 -41.98 -45.31
N ALA A 443 7.46 -41.16 -45.06
CA ALA A 443 8.20 -41.13 -43.81
C ALA A 443 7.36 -40.42 -42.74
N GLY A 444 7.35 -40.95 -41.52
CA GLY A 444 6.86 -40.24 -40.35
C GLY A 444 7.79 -39.08 -39.94
N ALA A 445 7.45 -38.43 -38.83
CA ALA A 445 8.32 -37.40 -38.25
C ALA A 445 9.63 -38.03 -37.76
N THR A 446 10.75 -37.34 -38.01
CA THR A 446 12.05 -37.77 -37.48
C THR A 446 12.19 -37.27 -36.04
N PHE A 447 12.43 -38.18 -35.11
CA PHE A 447 12.80 -37.85 -33.73
C PHE A 447 14.33 -37.81 -33.65
N SER A 448 14.90 -36.78 -33.03
CA SER A 448 16.34 -36.63 -32.84
C SER A 448 16.64 -36.26 -31.39
N GLN A 449 17.70 -36.84 -30.83
CA GLN A 449 18.15 -36.57 -29.48
C GLN A 449 19.67 -36.41 -29.46
N THR A 450 20.12 -35.39 -28.74
CA THR A 450 21.53 -35.15 -28.42
C THR A 450 21.83 -35.61 -27.00
N PHE A 451 22.98 -36.25 -26.80
CA PHE A 451 23.47 -36.66 -25.47
C PHE A 451 24.99 -36.60 -25.43
N GLU A 452 25.58 -36.55 -24.24
CA GLU A 452 27.01 -36.53 -23.99
C GLU A 452 27.49 -37.86 -23.38
N VAL A 453 28.51 -38.45 -24.01
CA VAL A 453 29.30 -39.53 -23.41
C VAL A 453 30.48 -38.87 -22.71
N THR A 454 30.42 -38.86 -21.38
CA THR A 454 31.50 -38.30 -20.57
C THR A 454 32.62 -39.33 -20.42
N PRO A 455 33.90 -38.89 -20.47
CA PRO A 455 35.00 -39.78 -20.16
C PRO A 455 34.88 -40.26 -18.72
N THR A 456 35.40 -41.45 -18.44
CA THR A 456 35.63 -41.90 -17.06
C THR A 456 36.36 -40.79 -16.32
N PRO A 457 35.79 -40.22 -15.24
CA PRO A 457 36.52 -39.28 -14.40
C PRO A 457 37.83 -39.97 -14.00
N PRO A 458 39.00 -39.38 -14.25
CA PRO A 458 40.23 -39.96 -13.76
C PRO A 458 40.04 -40.20 -12.27
N ALA A 459 40.21 -41.44 -11.81
CA ALA A 459 39.86 -41.86 -10.45
C ALA A 459 40.60 -41.08 -9.35
N CYS A 460 41.51 -40.18 -9.74
CA CYS A 460 42.21 -39.20 -8.95
C CYS A 460 43.09 -38.36 -9.90
N LEU A 461 42.80 -37.07 -10.07
CA LEU A 461 43.68 -36.14 -10.78
C LEU A 461 44.80 -35.72 -9.83
N ASN A 462 46.05 -35.81 -10.29
CA ASN A 462 47.14 -35.05 -9.69
C ASN A 462 46.86 -33.57 -9.94
N GLU A 463 46.18 -32.93 -8.99
CA GLU A 463 45.69 -31.58 -9.13
C GLU A 463 46.36 -30.62 -8.15
N ILE A 464 46.47 -29.37 -8.59
CA ILE A 464 46.74 -28.25 -7.70
C ILE A 464 45.45 -27.98 -6.94
N ILE A 465 45.50 -28.07 -5.62
CA ILE A 465 44.35 -27.92 -4.72
C ILE A 465 44.27 -26.53 -4.08
N GLY A 466 45.32 -25.72 -4.23
CA GLY A 466 45.38 -24.38 -3.68
C GLY A 466 46.76 -23.76 -3.75
N PHE A 467 46.87 -22.60 -3.15
CA PHE A 467 48.14 -21.91 -2.92
C PHE A 467 48.28 -21.61 -1.43
N THR A 468 49.51 -21.67 -0.92
CA THR A 468 49.86 -21.28 0.45
C THR A 468 50.88 -20.15 0.42
N LEU A 469 50.63 -19.11 1.20
CA LEU A 469 51.56 -18.01 1.44
C LEU A 469 52.66 -18.47 2.40
N ILE A 470 53.92 -18.20 2.05
CA ILE A 470 55.10 -18.66 2.78
C ILE A 470 55.92 -17.45 3.25
N ASP A 471 56.41 -17.52 4.49
CA ASP A 471 57.45 -16.63 5.00
C ASP A 471 58.82 -17.13 4.50
N PRO A 472 59.45 -16.42 3.54
CA PRO A 472 60.72 -16.84 2.94
C PRO A 472 61.92 -16.72 3.87
N ASP A 473 61.81 -16.01 5.00
CA ASP A 473 62.90 -15.89 5.98
C ASP A 473 62.96 -17.11 6.92
N THR A 474 61.83 -17.79 7.10
CA THR A 474 61.68 -18.92 8.04
C THR A 474 61.24 -20.23 7.39
N ASP A 475 60.92 -20.20 6.09
CA ASP A 475 60.25 -21.26 5.33
C ASP A 475 58.93 -21.75 5.96
N ALA A 476 58.35 -20.95 6.86
CA ALA A 476 57.12 -21.29 7.56
C ALA A 476 55.89 -20.95 6.71
N GLU A 477 54.89 -21.83 6.76
CA GLU A 477 53.58 -21.54 6.19
C GLU A 477 52.90 -20.42 6.99
N ILE A 478 52.54 -19.34 6.30
CA ILE A 478 51.71 -18.26 6.86
C ILE A 478 50.25 -18.71 6.89
N GLY A 479 49.78 -19.32 5.81
CA GLY A 479 48.43 -19.84 5.64
C GLY A 479 48.01 -19.95 4.18
N PRO A 480 46.77 -20.41 3.90
CA PRO A 480 46.22 -20.41 2.54
C PRO A 480 46.30 -19.02 1.91
N LEU A 481 46.56 -18.95 0.61
CA LEU A 481 46.63 -17.70 -0.13
C LEU A 481 45.27 -17.00 -0.07
N GLY A 482 45.29 -15.76 0.41
CA GLY A 482 44.17 -14.83 0.44
C GLY A 482 44.71 -13.40 0.47
N ASP A 483 43.81 -12.43 0.57
CA ASP A 483 44.19 -11.01 0.62
C ASP A 483 45.06 -10.74 1.86
N TYR A 484 46.09 -9.91 1.69
CA TYR A 484 46.96 -9.53 2.80
C TYR A 484 47.49 -8.09 2.69
N ASP A 485 47.95 -7.57 3.82
CA ASP A 485 48.57 -6.24 3.94
C ASP A 485 50.09 -6.36 3.74
N GLU A 486 50.66 -5.55 2.84
CA GLU A 486 52.10 -5.50 2.56
C GLU A 486 52.95 -5.30 3.83
N SER A 487 52.45 -4.57 4.84
CA SER A 487 53.18 -4.31 6.10
C SER A 487 53.35 -5.52 7.00
N ALA A 488 52.52 -6.55 6.84
CA ALA A 488 52.64 -7.77 7.63
C ALA A 488 53.94 -8.54 7.28
N TYR A 489 54.46 -8.35 6.06
CA TYR A 489 55.60 -9.08 5.52
C TYR A 489 56.58 -8.14 4.79
N PRO A 490 57.25 -7.22 5.51
CA PRO A 490 58.09 -6.18 4.91
C PRO A 490 59.37 -6.72 4.25
N SER A 491 59.79 -7.96 4.57
CA SER A 491 60.87 -8.67 3.88
C SER A 491 60.42 -9.35 2.58
N GLY A 492 59.12 -9.33 2.28
CA GLY A 492 58.50 -10.02 1.15
C GLY A 492 57.94 -11.38 1.54
N VAL A 493 57.25 -12.02 0.59
CA VAL A 493 56.60 -13.33 0.73
C VAL A 493 57.05 -14.26 -0.40
N ASN A 494 56.67 -15.54 -0.31
CA ASN A 494 56.63 -16.45 -1.45
C ASN A 494 55.27 -17.17 -1.48
N ILE A 495 54.93 -17.81 -2.60
CA ILE A 495 53.70 -18.59 -2.78
C ILE A 495 54.11 -20.00 -3.20
N ARG A 496 53.58 -21.01 -2.51
CA ARG A 496 53.72 -22.43 -2.88
C ARG A 496 52.43 -22.92 -3.52
N ALA A 497 52.53 -23.66 -4.63
CA ALA A 497 51.40 -24.40 -5.18
C ALA A 497 51.22 -25.72 -4.39
N ASP A 498 50.06 -25.86 -3.74
CA ASP A 498 49.72 -27.05 -2.99
C ASP A 498 49.09 -28.08 -3.92
N TYR A 499 49.48 -29.34 -3.74
CA TYR A 499 49.01 -30.41 -4.60
C TYR A 499 48.56 -31.62 -3.80
N SER A 500 47.59 -32.34 -4.36
CA SER A 500 47.13 -33.62 -3.82
C SER A 500 47.59 -34.75 -4.73
N PRO A 501 48.64 -35.51 -4.37
CA PRO A 501 49.08 -36.63 -5.17
C PRO A 501 48.07 -37.78 -5.03
N CYS A 502 47.69 -38.37 -6.15
CA CYS A 502 46.71 -39.43 -6.18
C CYS A 502 47.20 -40.77 -5.60
N SER A 503 48.50 -41.02 -5.67
CA SER A 503 49.15 -42.19 -5.08
C SER A 503 50.62 -41.90 -4.78
N THR A 504 51.28 -42.77 -4.03
CA THR A 504 52.74 -42.70 -3.81
C THR A 504 53.57 -43.15 -5.02
N ALA A 505 52.92 -43.49 -6.15
CA ALA A 505 53.57 -43.91 -7.39
C ALA A 505 53.44 -42.87 -8.52
N ASP A 506 52.42 -42.02 -8.47
CA ASP A 506 52.12 -41.00 -9.46
C ASP A 506 52.29 -39.62 -8.83
N PHE A 507 53.54 -39.14 -8.79
CA PHE A 507 53.81 -37.79 -8.34
C PHE A 507 53.61 -36.80 -9.50
N ILE A 508 53.22 -35.57 -9.16
CA ILE A 508 53.50 -34.43 -10.04
C ILE A 508 55.02 -34.35 -10.14
N ASP A 509 55.53 -34.20 -11.35
CA ASP A 509 56.98 -34.18 -11.62
C ASP A 509 57.43 -32.75 -11.98
N SER A 510 56.50 -31.88 -12.41
CA SER A 510 56.72 -30.44 -12.51
C SER A 510 55.41 -29.65 -12.50
N VAL A 511 55.49 -28.35 -12.18
CA VAL A 511 54.37 -27.42 -12.19
C VAL A 511 54.73 -26.19 -13.03
N ARG A 512 53.92 -25.88 -14.04
CA ARG A 512 54.04 -24.59 -14.75
C ARG A 512 53.32 -23.52 -13.95
N VAL A 513 54.07 -22.55 -13.46
CA VAL A 513 53.54 -21.41 -12.71
C VAL A 513 53.46 -20.17 -13.57
N THR A 514 52.42 -19.36 -13.36
CA THR A 514 52.31 -18.00 -13.91
C THR A 514 51.87 -17.03 -12.82
N PHE A 515 52.42 -15.82 -12.83
CA PHE A 515 52.05 -14.68 -11.99
C PHE A 515 52.06 -13.42 -12.86
N ASP A 516 51.20 -12.46 -12.57
CA ASP A 516 51.01 -11.25 -13.38
C ASP A 516 51.99 -10.11 -13.05
N ASP A 517 52.23 -9.75 -11.78
CA ASP A 517 53.19 -8.70 -11.42
C ASP A 517 53.93 -8.92 -10.07
N PRO A 518 55.22 -9.29 -10.06
CA PRO A 518 56.11 -9.35 -11.21
C PRO A 518 55.72 -10.50 -12.13
N SER A 519 55.66 -10.22 -13.43
CA SER A 519 55.30 -11.24 -14.41
C SER A 519 56.31 -12.38 -14.39
N VAL A 520 55.87 -13.56 -13.93
CA VAL A 520 56.64 -14.80 -14.01
C VAL A 520 55.88 -15.85 -14.80
N SER A 521 56.61 -16.62 -15.61
CA SER A 521 56.09 -17.81 -16.27
C SER A 521 57.24 -18.78 -16.49
N PHE A 522 57.25 -19.88 -15.76
CA PHE A 522 58.28 -20.92 -15.90
C PHE A 522 57.75 -22.28 -15.43
N CYS A 523 58.52 -23.33 -15.71
CA CYS A 523 58.27 -24.67 -15.21
C CYS A 523 59.11 -24.87 -13.94
N GLU A 524 58.44 -25.05 -12.80
CA GLU A 524 59.06 -25.42 -11.53
C GLU A 524 59.18 -26.95 -11.46
N LEU A 525 60.39 -27.42 -11.22
CA LEU A 525 60.77 -28.83 -11.45
C LEU A 525 60.89 -29.61 -10.15
N ASP A 526 61.16 -28.92 -9.05
CA ASP A 526 61.45 -29.55 -7.77
C ASP A 526 60.40 -29.13 -6.73
N THR A 527 60.20 -30.01 -5.74
CA THR A 527 59.34 -29.68 -4.59
C THR A 527 60.19 -29.01 -3.51
N PRO A 528 59.68 -27.95 -2.86
CA PRO A 528 58.35 -27.34 -2.99
C PRO A 528 58.13 -26.54 -4.29
N TYR A 529 56.94 -26.67 -4.90
CA TYR A 529 56.60 -25.93 -6.12
C TYR A 529 56.36 -24.44 -5.84
N SER A 530 57.44 -23.67 -5.76
CA SER A 530 57.44 -22.23 -5.51
C SER A 530 57.10 -21.42 -6.76
N VAL A 531 56.20 -20.44 -6.62
CA VAL A 531 55.84 -19.49 -7.67
C VAL A 531 56.99 -18.52 -7.97
N PHE A 532 57.79 -18.16 -6.97
CA PHE A 532 58.90 -17.20 -7.11
C PHE A 532 60.31 -17.84 -7.05
N ARG A 533 60.36 -19.17 -7.26
CA ARG A 533 61.52 -20.05 -7.13
C ARG A 533 61.96 -20.27 -5.68
N ASP A 534 62.53 -21.44 -5.48
CA ASP A 534 63.27 -21.85 -4.30
C ASP A 534 64.74 -22.17 -4.66
N SER A 535 65.55 -22.45 -3.64
CA SER A 535 66.89 -23.01 -3.81
C SER A 535 66.80 -24.53 -4.04
N PRO A 536 67.86 -25.18 -4.56
CA PRO A 536 67.91 -26.65 -4.64
C PRO A 536 67.75 -27.36 -3.29
N GLU A 537 67.93 -26.64 -2.18
CA GLU A 537 67.73 -27.12 -0.82
C GLU A 537 66.28 -26.93 -0.30
N GLY A 538 65.42 -26.22 -1.05
CA GLY A 538 64.01 -25.96 -0.76
C GLY A 538 63.71 -24.59 -0.13
N ASP A 539 64.74 -23.78 0.16
CA ASP A 539 64.56 -22.44 0.77
C ASP A 539 63.87 -21.46 -0.20
N TYR A 540 62.82 -20.77 0.24
CA TYR A 540 62.02 -19.90 -0.63
C TYR A 540 62.70 -18.56 -0.90
N ARG A 541 62.58 -18.06 -2.14
CA ARG A 541 63.04 -16.70 -2.47
C ARG A 541 62.02 -15.66 -2.03
N ALA A 542 62.47 -14.64 -1.28
CA ALA A 542 61.63 -13.50 -0.94
C ALA A 542 61.32 -12.61 -2.15
N VAL A 543 60.04 -12.25 -2.31
CA VAL A 543 59.56 -11.28 -3.31
C VAL A 543 58.60 -10.31 -2.64
N VAL A 544 58.78 -9.02 -2.92
CA VAL A 544 57.78 -7.99 -2.59
C VAL A 544 56.80 -7.94 -3.77
N ILE A 545 55.56 -8.35 -3.52
CA ILE A 545 54.47 -8.27 -4.50
C ILE A 545 53.91 -6.83 -4.44
N PRO A 546 53.84 -6.09 -5.56
CA PRO A 546 53.31 -4.73 -5.57
C PRO A 546 51.88 -4.66 -5.02
N VAL A 547 51.48 -3.51 -4.49
CA VAL A 547 50.08 -3.27 -4.10
C VAL A 547 49.15 -3.36 -5.31
N GLY A 548 48.02 -4.06 -5.15
CA GLY A 548 47.00 -4.24 -6.19
C GLY A 548 46.41 -5.64 -6.20
N VAL A 549 45.59 -5.90 -7.21
CA VAL A 549 44.98 -7.21 -7.46
C VAL A 549 45.89 -8.03 -8.37
N HIS A 550 46.22 -9.25 -7.95
CA HIS A 550 47.13 -10.16 -8.65
C HIS A 550 46.47 -11.50 -8.92
N THR A 551 46.94 -12.19 -9.95
CA THR A 551 46.49 -13.54 -10.31
C THR A 551 47.67 -14.48 -10.46
N VAL A 552 47.62 -15.58 -9.69
CA VAL A 552 48.55 -16.70 -9.78
C VAL A 552 47.85 -17.91 -10.40
N SER A 553 48.56 -18.64 -11.25
CA SER A 553 48.08 -19.91 -11.80
C SER A 553 49.17 -20.98 -11.77
N ALA A 554 48.75 -22.23 -11.59
CA ALA A 554 49.62 -23.40 -11.60
C ALA A 554 48.98 -24.55 -12.37
N THR A 555 49.75 -25.15 -13.27
CA THR A 555 49.34 -26.31 -14.08
C THR A 555 50.29 -27.48 -13.81
N PRO A 556 49.80 -28.63 -13.30
CA PRO A 556 50.65 -29.76 -12.96
C PRO A 556 50.96 -30.62 -14.19
N TYR A 557 52.13 -31.24 -14.21
CA TYR A 557 52.60 -32.15 -15.27
C TYR A 557 53.20 -33.42 -14.67
N LEU A 558 53.01 -34.54 -15.37
CA LEU A 558 53.60 -35.84 -15.02
C LEU A 558 55.04 -36.02 -15.54
N SER A 559 55.58 -35.02 -16.24
CA SER A 559 56.96 -34.99 -16.74
C SER A 559 57.76 -33.92 -16.02
N ALA A 560 59.05 -34.16 -15.81
CA ALA A 560 60.00 -33.24 -15.16
C ALA A 560 60.32 -31.95 -15.95
N ASP A 561 59.62 -31.63 -17.05
CA ASP A 561 59.93 -30.47 -17.90
C ASP A 561 58.68 -29.76 -18.45
N CYS A 562 57.53 -29.99 -17.83
CA CYS A 562 56.22 -29.46 -18.25
C CYS A 562 55.92 -29.73 -19.75
N SER A 563 56.30 -30.90 -20.27
CA SER A 563 56.18 -31.25 -21.69
C SER A 563 55.13 -32.34 -22.00
N SER A 564 54.69 -33.08 -20.99
CA SER A 564 53.63 -34.09 -21.06
C SER A 564 52.21 -33.49 -21.11
N ASP A 565 51.20 -34.36 -21.10
CA ASP A 565 49.81 -33.98 -20.87
C ASP A 565 49.72 -33.15 -19.58
N ALA A 566 49.18 -31.94 -19.73
CA ALA A 566 48.96 -31.00 -18.63
C ALA A 566 47.71 -31.42 -17.85
N GLY A 567 47.79 -31.39 -16.52
CA GLY A 567 46.59 -31.44 -15.68
C GLY A 567 45.79 -30.13 -15.75
N ALA A 568 44.71 -30.05 -14.97
CA ALA A 568 43.91 -28.84 -14.89
C ALA A 568 44.71 -27.68 -14.27
N THR A 569 44.63 -26.50 -14.88
CA THR A 569 45.21 -25.28 -14.31
C THR A 569 44.35 -24.76 -13.17
N PHE A 570 44.92 -24.62 -11.98
CA PHE A 570 44.29 -23.91 -10.87
C PHE A 570 44.74 -22.44 -10.90
N SER A 571 43.81 -21.51 -10.80
CA SER A 571 44.10 -20.07 -10.76
C SER A 571 43.41 -19.42 -9.56
N GLN A 572 44.10 -18.51 -8.90
CA GLN A 572 43.57 -17.76 -7.78
C GLN A 572 43.94 -16.28 -7.92
N THR A 573 42.96 -15.41 -7.67
CA THR A 573 43.13 -13.97 -7.59
C THR A 573 43.12 -13.55 -6.12
N PHE A 574 44.00 -12.62 -5.75
CA PHE A 574 44.07 -12.03 -4.41
C PHE A 574 44.51 -10.57 -4.50
N GLU A 575 44.24 -9.80 -3.45
CA GLU A 575 44.63 -8.40 -3.33
C GLU A 575 45.76 -8.23 -2.30
N VAL A 576 46.84 -7.58 -2.73
CA VAL A 576 47.84 -7.00 -1.82
C VAL A 576 47.39 -5.58 -1.53
N THR A 577 46.89 -5.37 -0.33
CA THR A 577 46.47 -4.04 0.10
C THR A 577 47.70 -3.24 0.52
N PRO A 578 47.75 -1.93 0.21
CA PRO A 578 48.79 -1.09 0.78
C PRO A 578 48.60 -1.12 2.29
N THR A 579 49.69 -1.00 3.02
CA THR A 579 49.62 -0.66 4.44
C THR A 579 48.66 0.51 4.58
N PRO A 580 47.51 0.36 5.29
CA PRO A 580 46.68 1.49 5.62
C PRO A 580 47.62 2.51 6.26
N PRO A 581 47.67 3.78 5.81
CA PRO A 581 48.41 4.78 6.53
C PRO A 581 47.99 4.65 7.99
N ALA A 582 48.95 4.38 8.89
CA ALA A 582 48.69 4.04 10.29
C ALA A 582 47.95 5.15 11.07
N CYS A 583 47.65 6.23 10.36
CA CYS A 583 46.83 7.38 10.64
C CYS A 583 46.67 8.07 9.27
N LEU A 584 45.48 8.55 8.93
CA LEU A 584 45.35 9.55 7.87
C LEU A 584 45.49 10.91 8.56
N ASN A 585 46.33 11.79 8.03
CA ASN A 585 46.23 13.22 8.35
C ASN A 585 44.91 13.73 7.76
N GLU A 586 43.82 13.42 8.46
CA GLU A 586 42.45 13.62 8.01
C GLU A 586 41.73 14.66 8.86
N ILE A 587 40.76 15.30 8.20
CA ILE A 587 39.73 16.06 8.91
C ILE A 587 38.77 15.05 9.52
N ILE A 588 38.63 15.09 10.84
CA ILE A 588 37.82 14.15 11.63
C ILE A 588 36.45 14.74 12.02
N GLY A 589 36.26 16.04 11.81
CA GLY A 589 35.02 16.72 12.16
C GLY A 589 35.13 18.24 12.03
N PHE A 590 34.05 18.90 12.41
CA PHE A 590 34.00 20.34 12.56
C PHE A 590 33.54 20.69 13.98
N THR A 591 34.06 21.79 14.51
CA THR A 591 33.65 22.36 15.81
C THR A 591 33.11 23.77 15.59
N LEU A 592 31.97 24.07 16.20
CA LEU A 592 31.39 25.40 16.26
C LEU A 592 32.13 26.23 17.32
N ILE A 593 32.51 27.46 16.97
CA ILE A 593 33.33 28.34 17.79
C ILE A 593 32.58 29.64 18.06
N ASP A 594 32.65 30.12 19.31
CA ASP A 594 32.25 31.47 19.69
C ASP A 594 33.39 32.45 19.34
N PRO A 595 33.24 33.30 18.30
CA PRO A 595 34.28 34.19 17.84
C PRO A 595 34.54 35.38 18.78
N ASP A 596 33.66 35.65 19.76
CA ASP A 596 33.90 36.72 20.75
C ASP A 596 34.82 36.26 21.88
N THR A 597 34.89 34.95 22.14
CA THR A 597 35.65 34.36 23.25
C THR A 597 36.70 33.34 22.82
N ASP A 598 36.76 33.02 21.52
CA ASP A 598 37.51 31.91 20.90
C ASP A 598 37.24 30.54 21.55
N ALA A 599 36.12 30.42 22.28
CA ALA A 599 35.76 29.21 23.00
C ALA A 599 35.06 28.22 22.07
N GLU A 600 35.37 26.93 22.25
CA GLU A 600 34.63 25.85 21.61
C GLU A 600 33.20 25.79 22.18
N ILE A 601 32.21 25.92 21.31
CA ILE A 601 30.80 25.70 21.66
C ILE A 601 30.53 24.19 21.73
N GLY A 602 31.02 23.45 20.74
CA GLY A 602 30.88 21.99 20.64
C GLY A 602 31.01 21.49 19.19
N PRO A 603 30.90 20.17 18.97
CA PRO A 603 30.87 19.60 17.62
C PRO A 603 29.80 20.27 16.76
N LEU A 604 30.09 20.47 15.47
CA LEU A 604 29.15 21.07 14.54
C LEU A 604 27.88 20.21 14.44
N GLY A 605 26.74 20.85 14.64
CA GLY A 605 25.41 20.30 14.51
C GLY A 605 24.41 21.43 14.33
N ASP A 606 23.13 21.10 14.25
CA ASP A 606 22.06 22.10 14.08
C ASP A 606 22.03 23.05 15.27
N TYR A 607 21.82 24.34 15.00
CA TYR A 607 21.73 25.36 16.05
C TYR A 607 20.73 26.47 15.71
N ASP A 608 20.26 27.16 16.74
CA ASP A 608 19.36 28.32 16.65
C ASP A 608 20.18 29.61 16.51
N GLU A 609 19.89 30.42 15.50
CA GLU A 609 20.57 31.71 15.26
C GLU A 609 20.57 32.64 16.49
N SER A 610 19.55 32.58 17.35
CA SER A 610 19.47 33.42 18.58
C SER A 610 20.47 33.05 19.65
N ALA A 611 21.00 31.84 19.63
CA ALA A 611 22.01 31.42 20.61
C ALA A 611 23.32 32.20 20.43
N TYR A 612 23.59 32.69 19.21
CA TYR A 612 24.85 33.35 18.83
C TYR A 612 24.59 34.61 17.98
N PRO A 613 24.00 35.67 18.56
CA PRO A 613 23.57 36.86 17.81
C PRO A 613 24.74 37.70 17.27
N SER A 614 25.95 37.51 17.79
CA SER A 614 27.19 38.10 17.26
C SER A 614 27.76 37.31 16.07
N GLY A 615 27.19 36.15 15.74
CA GLY A 615 27.70 35.22 14.75
C GLY A 615 28.54 34.10 15.35
N VAL A 616 28.95 33.16 14.51
CA VAL A 616 29.77 31.99 14.86
C VAL A 616 30.98 31.89 13.94
N ASN A 617 31.89 30.98 14.25
CA ASN A 617 32.87 30.46 13.30
C ASN A 617 32.88 28.93 13.34
N ILE A 618 33.46 28.28 12.33
CA ILE A 618 33.60 26.82 12.26
C ILE A 618 35.09 26.52 12.11
N ARG A 619 35.61 25.61 12.93
CA ARG A 619 36.98 25.08 12.83
C ARG A 619 36.94 23.66 12.26
N ALA A 620 37.82 23.36 11.31
CA ALA A 620 38.06 21.99 10.87
C ALA A 620 38.98 21.28 11.89
N ASP A 621 38.46 20.22 12.51
CA ASP A 621 39.21 19.41 13.47
C ASP A 621 40.00 18.33 12.73
N TYR A 622 41.23 18.13 13.15
CA TYR A 622 42.11 17.16 12.50
C TYR A 622 42.81 16.28 13.52
N SER A 623 43.14 15.06 13.09
CA SER A 623 43.93 14.11 13.88
C SER A 623 45.31 13.98 13.24
N PRO A 624 46.37 14.62 13.79
CA PRO A 624 47.71 14.47 13.24
C PRO A 624 48.28 13.09 13.56
N CYS A 625 48.88 12.48 12.55
CA CYS A 625 49.55 11.19 12.62
C CYS A 625 50.67 11.09 13.65
N SER A 626 51.46 12.15 13.73
CA SER A 626 52.65 12.23 14.56
C SER A 626 52.97 13.71 14.76
N THR A 627 53.86 14.03 15.70
CA THR A 627 54.37 15.40 15.85
C THR A 627 55.28 15.85 14.68
N ALA A 628 55.57 14.96 13.71
CA ALA A 628 56.41 15.23 12.55
C ALA A 628 55.61 15.41 11.25
N ASP A 629 54.41 14.81 11.16
CA ASP A 629 53.53 14.87 10.00
C ASP A 629 52.30 15.71 10.33
N PHE A 630 52.45 17.03 10.22
CA PHE A 630 51.34 17.95 10.38
C PHE A 630 50.62 18.16 9.04
N ILE A 631 49.31 18.34 9.09
CA ILE A 631 48.58 19.00 8.00
C ILE A 631 49.16 20.41 7.93
N ASP A 632 49.60 20.83 6.75
CA ASP A 632 50.28 22.12 6.51
C ASP A 632 49.30 23.14 5.91
N SER A 633 48.20 22.69 5.29
CA SER A 633 47.08 23.55 4.93
C SER A 633 45.78 22.76 4.74
N VAL A 634 44.63 23.44 4.79
CA VAL A 634 43.30 22.87 4.57
C VAL A 634 42.54 23.70 3.55
N ARG A 635 42.06 23.06 2.46
CA ARG A 635 41.11 23.70 1.55
C ARG A 635 39.71 23.60 2.14
N VAL A 636 39.13 24.74 2.51
CA VAL A 636 37.77 24.84 3.04
C VAL A 636 36.80 25.31 1.97
N THR A 637 35.57 24.78 2.02
CA THR A 637 34.43 25.28 1.24
C THR A 637 33.18 25.39 2.13
N PHE A 638 32.38 26.42 1.89
CA PHE A 638 31.08 26.64 2.51
C PHE A 638 30.13 27.16 1.43
N ASP A 639 28.84 26.85 1.53
CA ASP A 639 27.83 27.17 0.52
C ASP A 639 27.24 28.57 0.66
N ASP A 640 26.82 29.02 1.86
CA ASP A 640 26.26 30.37 2.05
C ASP A 640 26.57 31.03 3.42
N PRO A 641 27.50 32.00 3.52
CA PRO A 641 28.13 32.68 2.39
C PRO A 641 29.13 31.77 1.69
N SER A 642 29.06 31.76 0.35
CA SER A 642 29.96 30.92 -0.44
C SER A 642 31.42 31.31 -0.18
N VAL A 643 32.17 30.40 0.45
CA VAL A 643 33.63 30.53 0.62
C VAL A 643 34.33 29.34 0.00
N SER A 644 35.49 29.59 -0.61
CA SER A 644 36.42 28.55 -1.07
C SER A 644 37.82 29.12 -1.07
N PHE A 645 38.68 28.66 -0.16
CA PHE A 645 40.07 29.08 -0.09
C PHE A 645 40.93 28.02 0.60
N CYS A 646 42.25 28.20 0.52
CA CYS A 646 43.23 27.41 1.25
C CYS A 646 43.55 28.14 2.56
N GLU A 647 43.22 27.52 3.69
CA GLU A 647 43.62 27.98 5.02
C GLU A 647 45.00 27.40 5.34
N LEU A 648 45.95 28.27 5.68
CA LEU A 648 47.38 27.93 5.70
C LEU A 648 47.90 27.75 7.12
N ASP A 649 47.21 28.31 8.11
CA ASP A 649 47.67 28.33 9.49
C ASP A 649 46.62 27.73 10.42
N THR A 650 47.08 27.08 11.49
CA THR A 650 46.18 26.59 12.54
C THR A 650 45.83 27.73 13.49
N PRO A 651 44.57 27.85 13.94
CA PRO A 651 43.43 26.95 13.69
C PRO A 651 42.84 27.03 12.27
N TYR A 652 42.51 25.88 11.67
CA TYR A 652 41.91 25.81 10.34
C TYR A 652 40.45 26.31 10.33
N SER A 653 40.27 27.63 10.31
CA SER A 653 38.98 28.31 10.34
C SER A 653 38.34 28.35 8.95
N VAL A 654 37.05 28.01 8.90
CA VAL A 654 36.22 28.09 7.67
C VAL A 654 35.98 29.54 7.27
N PHE A 655 35.84 30.45 8.23
CA PHE A 655 35.55 31.88 7.96
C PHE A 655 36.74 32.82 8.17
N ARG A 656 37.96 32.25 8.23
CA ARG A 656 39.23 32.87 8.56
C ARG A 656 39.37 33.25 10.03
N ASP A 657 40.63 33.27 10.46
CA ASP A 657 41.12 33.79 11.71
C ASP A 657 42.14 34.91 11.47
N SER A 658 42.56 35.55 12.55
CA SER A 658 43.68 36.49 12.55
C SER A 658 45.02 35.73 12.61
N PRO A 659 46.15 36.37 12.28
CA PRO A 659 47.48 35.76 12.50
C PRO A 659 47.77 35.37 13.95
N GLU A 660 47.01 35.91 14.91
CA GLU A 660 47.07 35.58 16.32
C GLU A 660 46.17 34.39 16.72
N GLY A 661 45.32 33.90 15.81
CA GLY A 661 44.40 32.76 16.00
C GLY A 661 42.96 33.14 16.37
N ASP A 662 42.65 34.44 16.52
CA ASP A 662 41.30 34.90 16.87
C ASP A 662 40.32 34.69 15.71
N TYR A 663 39.16 34.08 15.97
CA TYR A 663 38.21 33.70 14.92
C TYR A 663 37.38 34.88 14.43
N ARG A 664 37.14 34.96 13.11
CA ARG A 664 36.23 35.98 12.55
C ARG A 664 34.78 35.58 12.77
N ALA A 665 33.98 36.48 13.33
CA ALA A 665 32.54 36.29 13.44
C ALA A 665 31.82 36.36 12.08
N VAL A 666 30.96 35.38 11.80
CA VAL A 666 30.06 35.35 10.64
C VAL A 666 28.65 34.97 11.09
N VAL A 667 27.65 35.72 10.62
CA VAL A 667 26.25 35.32 10.72
C VAL A 667 25.94 34.41 9.54
N ILE A 668 25.69 33.14 9.82
CA ILE A 668 25.28 32.15 8.82
C ILE A 668 23.76 32.31 8.62
N PRO A 669 23.26 32.52 7.39
CA PRO A 669 21.82 32.68 7.13
C PRO A 669 21.02 31.46 7.62
N VAL A 670 19.73 31.65 7.92
CA VAL A 670 18.83 30.54 8.25
C VAL A 670 18.68 29.57 7.07
N GLY A 671 18.64 28.27 7.35
CA GLY A 671 18.53 27.22 6.33
C GLY A 671 19.54 26.08 6.51
N VAL A 672 19.59 25.18 5.53
CA VAL A 672 20.51 24.03 5.51
C VAL A 672 21.79 24.42 4.77
N HIS A 673 22.93 24.15 5.39
CA HIS A 673 24.26 24.50 4.89
C HIS A 673 25.18 23.29 4.81
N THR A 674 26.20 23.38 3.97
CA THR A 674 27.22 22.35 3.78
C THR A 674 28.61 22.96 3.90
N VAL A 675 29.40 22.41 4.81
CA VAL A 675 30.83 22.72 4.95
C VAL A 675 31.67 21.53 4.52
N SER A 676 32.79 21.78 3.84
CA SER A 676 33.78 20.76 3.50
C SER A 676 35.20 21.24 3.76
N ALA A 677 36.08 20.30 4.11
CA ALA A 677 37.50 20.56 4.34
C ALA A 677 38.34 19.42 3.78
N THR A 678 39.40 19.77 3.05
CA THR A 678 40.34 18.82 2.43
C THR A 678 41.75 19.14 2.91
N PRO A 679 42.44 18.22 3.60
CA PRO A 679 43.77 18.48 4.16
C PRO A 679 44.87 18.29 3.11
N TYR A 680 45.96 19.03 3.26
CA TYR A 680 47.15 18.95 2.40
C TYR A 680 48.42 18.94 3.26
N LEU A 681 49.43 18.20 2.81
CA LEU A 681 50.75 18.14 3.44
C LEU A 681 51.69 19.26 2.99
N SER A 682 51.21 20.20 2.17
CA SER A 682 51.97 21.38 1.73
C SER A 682 51.24 22.65 2.12
N ALA A 683 51.98 23.71 2.40
CA ALA A 683 51.47 24.98 2.91
C ALA A 683 50.48 25.72 1.99
N ASP A 684 50.33 25.33 0.70
CA ASP A 684 49.55 26.10 -0.30
C ASP A 684 48.42 25.27 -0.96
N CYS A 685 47.95 24.19 -0.31
CA CYS A 685 46.99 23.23 -0.87
C CYS A 685 47.37 22.74 -2.29
N SER A 686 48.66 22.48 -2.51
CA SER A 686 49.24 22.24 -3.86
C SER A 686 49.79 20.82 -4.06
N SER A 687 49.96 20.06 -2.97
CA SER A 687 50.37 18.65 -2.95
C SER A 687 49.18 17.72 -3.18
N ASP A 688 49.44 16.42 -3.07
CA ASP A 688 48.39 15.41 -2.97
C ASP A 688 47.42 15.77 -1.85
N ALA A 689 46.14 15.85 -2.21
CA ALA A 689 45.05 16.14 -1.30
C ALA A 689 44.71 14.88 -0.50
N GLY A 690 44.48 15.03 0.81
CA GLY A 690 43.85 13.99 1.62
C GLY A 690 42.35 13.86 1.29
N ALA A 691 41.66 12.99 2.03
CA ALA A 691 40.21 12.83 1.86
C ALA A 691 39.46 14.10 2.29
N THR A 692 38.49 14.52 1.48
CA THR A 692 37.58 15.62 1.83
C THR A 692 36.55 15.13 2.85
N PHE A 693 36.46 15.81 4.00
CA PHE A 693 35.38 15.63 4.96
C PHE A 693 34.31 16.70 4.71
N SER A 694 33.04 16.29 4.63
CA SER A 694 31.89 17.18 4.40
C SER A 694 30.81 16.93 5.44
N GLN A 695 30.20 17.99 5.95
CA GLN A 695 29.11 17.91 6.91
C GLN A 695 28.00 18.91 6.55
N THR A 696 26.75 18.46 6.66
CA THR A 696 25.56 19.29 6.53
C THR A 696 24.96 19.59 7.91
N PHE A 697 24.46 20.80 8.11
CA PHE A 697 23.74 21.20 9.33
C PHE A 697 22.69 22.26 9.00
N GLU A 698 21.73 22.45 9.91
CA GLU A 698 20.66 23.45 9.78
C GLU A 698 20.84 24.59 10.79
N VAL A 699 20.78 25.83 10.30
CA VAL A 699 20.60 27.02 11.13
C VAL A 699 19.11 27.32 11.18
N THR A 700 18.50 27.07 12.34
CA THR A 700 17.08 27.35 12.52
C THR A 700 16.88 28.82 12.85
N PRO A 701 15.84 29.47 12.29
CA PRO A 701 15.48 30.81 12.72
C PRO A 701 15.15 30.77 14.20
N THR A 702 15.48 31.86 14.90
CA THR A 702 14.98 32.07 16.25
C THR A 702 13.48 31.83 16.28
N PRO A 703 12.99 30.83 17.05
CA PRO A 703 11.56 30.68 17.26
C PRO A 703 11.07 32.02 17.80
N PRO A 704 10.08 32.69 17.17
CA PRO A 704 9.57 33.93 17.72
C PRO A 704 9.14 33.64 19.16
N ALA A 705 9.72 34.37 20.11
CA ALA A 705 9.68 34.08 21.56
C ALA A 705 8.24 34.10 22.15
N CYS A 706 7.28 34.44 21.32
CA CYS A 706 5.84 34.35 21.50
C CYS A 706 5.22 34.56 20.10
N LEU A 707 4.10 33.92 19.82
CA LEU A 707 3.31 34.20 18.64
C LEU A 707 2.28 35.25 19.03
N ASN A 708 2.25 36.37 18.28
CA ASN A 708 1.08 37.24 18.27
C ASN A 708 -0.06 36.45 17.64
N GLU A 709 -0.85 35.79 18.50
CA GLU A 709 -1.84 34.79 18.10
C GLU A 709 -3.25 35.22 18.52
N ILE A 710 -4.23 34.86 17.68
CA ILE A 710 -5.63 34.87 18.06
C ILE A 710 -5.88 33.66 18.96
N ILE A 711 -6.29 33.91 20.20
CA ILE A 711 -6.45 32.88 21.23
C ILE A 711 -7.90 32.41 21.41
N GLY A 712 -8.84 33.09 20.75
CA GLY A 712 -10.25 32.77 20.83
C GLY A 712 -11.15 33.85 20.24
N PHE A 713 -12.44 33.64 20.40
CA PHE A 713 -13.48 34.62 20.08
C PHE A 713 -14.36 34.84 21.31
N THR A 714 -14.84 36.07 21.49
CA THR A 714 -15.80 36.45 22.53
C THR A 714 -17.07 37.01 21.88
N LEU A 715 -18.23 36.55 22.35
CA LEU A 715 -19.53 37.08 21.97
C LEU A 715 -19.80 38.38 22.75
N ILE A 716 -20.23 39.42 22.05
CA ILE A 716 -20.41 40.78 22.58
C ILE A 716 -21.86 41.22 22.41
N ASP A 717 -22.40 41.88 23.43
CA ASP A 717 -23.65 42.63 23.36
C ASP A 717 -23.37 44.02 22.76
N PRO A 718 -23.80 44.29 21.51
CA PRO A 718 -23.52 45.54 20.80
C PRO A 718 -24.29 46.74 21.35
N ASP A 719 -25.32 46.55 22.18
CA ASP A 719 -26.05 47.66 22.79
C ASP A 719 -25.34 48.21 24.04
N THR A 720 -24.49 47.39 24.67
CA THR A 720 -23.82 47.72 25.94
C THR A 720 -22.29 47.61 25.88
N ASP A 721 -21.75 47.15 24.76
CA ASP A 721 -20.35 46.74 24.55
C ASP A 721 -19.84 45.72 25.58
N ALA A 722 -20.75 45.05 26.28
CA ALA A 722 -20.42 44.10 27.33
C ALA A 722 -20.09 42.73 26.73
N GLU A 723 -19.09 42.07 27.30
CA GLU A 723 -18.79 40.67 27.00
C GLU A 723 -19.93 39.78 27.51
N ILE A 724 -20.53 39.00 26.61
CA ILE A 724 -21.49 37.95 26.96
C ILE A 724 -20.73 36.73 27.48
N GLY A 725 -19.64 36.36 26.79
CA GLY A 725 -18.76 35.26 27.15
C GLY A 725 -17.96 34.72 25.95
N PRO A 726 -17.12 33.70 26.14
CA PRO A 726 -16.43 33.02 25.04
C PRO A 726 -17.43 32.54 23.98
N LEU A 727 -17.05 32.61 22.71
CA LEU A 727 -17.90 32.17 21.61
C LEU A 727 -18.21 30.69 21.76
N GLY A 728 -19.49 30.37 21.70
CA GLY A 728 -20.05 29.03 21.73
C GLY A 728 -21.50 29.08 21.24
N ASP A 729 -22.18 27.94 21.26
CA ASP A 729 -23.56 27.86 20.80
C ASP A 729 -24.47 28.78 21.64
N TYR A 730 -25.38 29.50 20.98
CA TYR A 730 -26.31 30.39 21.67
C TYR A 730 -27.70 30.42 21.03
N ASP A 731 -28.67 30.89 21.81
CA ASP A 731 -30.06 31.07 21.36
C ASP A 731 -30.26 32.51 20.87
N GLU A 732 -30.67 32.68 19.62
CA GLU A 732 -30.95 33.98 19.01
C GLU A 732 -32.01 34.75 19.82
N SER A 733 -32.96 34.05 20.45
CA SER A 733 -34.04 34.68 21.22
C SER A 733 -33.55 35.44 22.45
N ALA A 734 -32.37 35.10 22.97
CA ALA A 734 -31.75 35.78 24.10
C ALA A 734 -31.18 37.17 23.71
N TYR A 735 -30.92 37.42 22.44
CA TYR A 735 -30.27 38.64 21.93
C TYR A 735 -31.02 39.20 20.70
N PRO A 736 -32.27 39.68 20.88
CA PRO A 736 -33.14 40.11 19.77
C PRO A 736 -32.66 41.37 19.04
N SER A 737 -31.75 42.15 19.65
CA SER A 737 -31.07 43.27 18.99
C SER A 737 -29.87 42.85 18.13
N GLY A 738 -29.47 41.58 18.18
CA GLY A 738 -28.28 41.06 17.53
C GLY A 738 -27.06 40.98 18.47
N VAL A 739 -25.97 40.44 17.96
CA VAL A 739 -24.70 40.25 18.67
C VAL A 739 -23.54 40.80 17.82
N ASN A 740 -22.34 40.83 18.39
CA ASN A 740 -21.09 40.92 17.65
C ASN A 740 -20.08 39.89 18.17
N ILE A 741 -19.00 39.64 17.44
CA ILE A 741 -17.91 38.73 17.80
C ILE A 741 -16.61 39.52 17.78
N ARG A 742 -15.85 39.47 18.88
CA ARG A 742 -14.49 40.02 18.96
C ARG A 742 -13.47 38.90 18.84
N ALA A 743 -12.43 39.10 18.03
CA ALA A 743 -11.25 38.24 18.04
C ALA A 743 -10.35 38.59 19.24
N ASP A 744 -10.16 37.64 20.14
CA ASP A 744 -9.30 37.78 21.31
C ASP A 744 -7.87 37.43 20.93
N TYR A 745 -6.92 38.25 21.37
CA TYR A 745 -5.51 38.06 21.05
C TYR A 745 -4.65 38.12 22.30
N SER A 746 -3.50 37.44 22.24
CA SER A 746 -2.47 37.52 23.28
C SER A 746 -1.26 38.24 22.69
N PRO A 747 -1.01 39.52 23.05
CA PRO A 747 0.16 40.23 22.57
C PRO A 747 1.41 39.73 23.31
N CYS A 748 2.44 39.47 22.53
CA CYS A 748 3.79 39.11 22.97
C CYS A 748 4.40 40.05 24.01
N SER A 749 4.25 41.35 23.78
CA SER A 749 4.82 42.41 24.58
C SER A 749 4.00 43.69 24.37
N THR A 750 4.22 44.72 25.19
CA THR A 750 3.61 46.03 24.94
C THR A 750 4.21 46.78 23.74
N ALA A 751 5.22 46.22 23.07
CA ALA A 751 5.90 46.81 21.91
C ALA A 751 5.54 46.11 20.59
N ASP A 752 5.15 44.83 20.64
CA ASP A 752 4.80 44.00 19.47
C ASP A 752 3.31 43.74 19.47
N PHE A 753 2.53 44.75 19.11
CA PHE A 753 1.09 44.63 19.00
C PHE A 753 0.73 43.98 17.67
N ILE A 754 -0.37 43.21 17.62
CA ILE A 754 -1.03 42.88 16.36
C ILE A 754 -1.51 44.20 15.80
N ASP A 755 -1.19 44.54 14.55
CA ASP A 755 -1.54 45.85 13.99
C ASP A 755 -2.81 45.75 13.13
N SER A 756 -3.13 44.54 12.63
CA SER A 756 -4.44 44.25 12.02
C SER A 756 -4.80 42.77 12.07
N VAL A 757 -6.08 42.45 11.90
CA VAL A 757 -6.61 41.09 11.86
C VAL A 757 -7.48 40.89 10.62
N ARG A 758 -7.14 39.91 9.78
CA ARG A 758 -8.04 39.48 8.69
C ARG A 758 -9.10 38.56 9.25
N VAL A 759 -10.35 39.01 9.25
CA VAL A 759 -11.51 38.24 9.71
C VAL A 759 -12.27 37.64 8.54
N THR A 760 -12.83 36.44 8.72
CA THR A 760 -13.83 35.85 7.83
C THR A 760 -15.01 35.28 8.61
N PHE A 761 -16.21 35.40 8.05
CA PHE A 761 -17.43 34.76 8.55
C PHE A 761 -18.20 34.19 7.35
N ASP A 762 -18.94 33.10 7.54
CA ASP A 762 -19.63 32.38 6.48
C ASP A 762 -21.02 32.93 6.14
N ASP A 763 -21.89 33.20 7.12
CA ASP A 763 -23.22 33.79 6.87
C ASP A 763 -23.73 34.75 7.97
N PRO A 764 -23.70 36.08 7.78
CA PRO A 764 -23.44 36.77 6.53
C PRO A 764 -21.97 36.66 6.14
N SER A 765 -21.70 36.37 4.86
CA SER A 765 -20.33 36.25 4.38
C SER A 765 -19.60 37.58 4.49
N VAL A 766 -18.57 37.62 5.34
CA VAL A 766 -17.66 38.76 5.48
C VAL A 766 -16.22 38.31 5.32
N SER A 767 -15.40 39.13 4.67
CA SER A 767 -13.95 38.98 4.63
C SER A 767 -13.32 40.35 4.48
N PHE A 768 -12.62 40.82 5.50
CA PHE A 768 -11.92 42.10 5.47
C PHE A 768 -10.77 42.12 6.48
N CYS A 769 -9.92 43.14 6.35
CA CYS A 769 -8.86 43.44 7.31
C CYS A 769 -9.41 44.44 8.33
N GLU A 770 -9.49 44.05 9.59
CA GLU A 770 -9.83 44.92 10.71
C GLU A 770 -8.54 45.55 11.24
N LEU A 771 -8.52 46.88 11.33
CA LEU A 771 -7.30 47.66 11.50
C LEU A 771 -7.14 48.21 12.91
N ASP A 772 -8.25 48.35 13.64
CA ASP A 772 -8.27 49.00 14.94
C ASP A 772 -8.82 48.03 16.00
N THR A 773 -8.34 48.17 17.23
CA THR A 773 -8.91 47.42 18.36
C THR A 773 -10.12 48.14 18.93
N PRO A 774 -11.19 47.41 19.29
CA PRO A 774 -11.33 45.96 19.30
C PRO A 774 -11.48 45.31 17.92
N TYR A 775 -10.79 44.17 17.66
CA TYR A 775 -10.90 43.44 16.40
C TYR A 775 -12.27 42.76 16.23
N SER A 776 -13.23 43.53 15.73
CA SER A 776 -14.63 43.15 15.56
C SER A 776 -14.85 42.41 14.24
N VAL A 777 -15.47 41.24 14.30
CA VAL A 777 -15.81 40.43 13.10
C VAL A 777 -16.85 41.13 12.24
N PHE A 778 -17.77 41.90 12.84
CA PHE A 778 -18.83 42.62 12.13
C PHE A 778 -18.63 44.14 12.07
N ARG A 779 -17.39 44.59 12.29
CA ARG A 779 -16.95 46.00 12.41
C ARG A 779 -17.42 46.68 13.69
N ASP A 780 -16.66 47.68 14.08
CA ASP A 780 -16.94 48.63 15.15
C ASP A 780 -16.89 50.07 14.61
N SER A 781 -17.26 51.04 15.45
CA SER A 781 -17.03 52.46 15.19
C SER A 781 -15.57 52.83 15.45
N PRO A 782 -15.07 53.98 14.95
CA PRO A 782 -13.76 54.50 15.34
C PRO A 782 -13.59 54.73 16.85
N GLU A 783 -14.69 54.79 17.59
CA GLU A 783 -14.72 54.90 19.05
C GLU A 783 -14.71 53.53 19.77
N GLY A 784 -14.82 52.42 19.02
CA GLY A 784 -14.79 51.03 19.51
C GLY A 784 -16.16 50.41 19.81
N ASP A 785 -17.26 51.07 19.44
CA ASP A 785 -18.62 50.57 19.67
C ASP A 785 -18.98 49.48 18.65
N TYR A 786 -19.49 48.34 19.12
CA TYR A 786 -19.73 47.19 18.24
C TYR A 786 -20.99 47.37 17.38
N ARG A 787 -20.91 46.99 16.10
CA ARG A 787 -22.10 46.94 15.24
C ARG A 787 -22.97 45.74 15.58
N ALA A 788 -24.27 45.95 15.80
CA ALA A 788 -25.21 44.85 15.98
C ALA A 788 -25.47 44.09 14.67
N VAL A 789 -25.37 42.75 14.72
CA VAL A 789 -25.70 41.84 13.63
C VAL A 789 -26.57 40.70 14.16
N VAL A 790 -27.66 40.41 13.45
CA VAL A 790 -28.44 39.19 13.66
C VAL A 790 -27.79 38.09 12.82
N ILE A 791 -27.19 37.10 13.48
CA ILE A 791 -26.61 35.93 12.82
C ILE A 791 -27.76 34.93 12.57
N PRO A 792 -27.96 34.46 11.32
CA PRO A 792 -29.03 33.51 11.00
C PRO A 792 -28.94 32.23 11.84
N VAL A 793 -30.06 31.54 12.05
CA VAL A 793 -30.08 30.21 12.69
C VAL A 793 -29.31 29.20 11.84
N GLY A 794 -28.45 28.41 12.48
CA GLY A 794 -27.63 27.40 11.81
C GLY A 794 -26.22 27.28 12.40
N VAL A 795 -25.41 26.45 11.77
CA VAL A 795 -23.99 26.27 12.12
C VAL A 795 -23.16 27.26 11.31
N HIS A 796 -22.29 28.00 11.99
CA HIS A 796 -21.45 29.06 11.42
C HIS A 796 -19.99 28.86 11.76
N THR A 797 -19.11 29.40 10.92
CA THR A 797 -17.66 29.38 11.11
C THR A 797 -17.07 30.77 10.98
N VAL A 798 -16.35 31.19 12.02
CA VAL A 798 -15.56 32.42 12.05
C VAL A 798 -14.07 32.08 12.02
N SER A 799 -13.27 32.88 11.30
CA SER A 799 -11.81 32.80 11.36
C SER A 799 -11.16 34.18 11.48
N ALA A 800 -9.99 34.22 12.10
CA ALA A 800 -9.20 35.43 12.29
C ALA A 800 -7.70 35.11 12.13
N THR A 801 -7.00 35.94 11.35
CA THR A 801 -5.56 35.81 11.10
C THR A 801 -4.87 37.12 11.47
N PRO A 802 -3.90 37.13 12.39
CA PRO A 802 -3.25 38.35 12.85
C PRO A 802 -2.10 38.76 11.91
N TYR A 803 -1.85 40.05 11.80
CA TYR A 803 -0.78 40.64 11.02
C TYR A 803 -0.05 41.72 11.84
N LEU A 804 1.24 41.88 11.57
CA LEU A 804 2.09 42.90 12.20
C LEU A 804 2.05 44.24 11.44
N SER A 805 1.49 44.27 10.23
CA SER A 805 1.20 45.53 9.52
C SER A 805 -0.24 45.98 9.72
N ALA A 806 -0.47 47.29 9.71
CA ALA A 806 -1.79 47.92 9.83
C ALA A 806 -2.77 47.63 8.68
N ASP A 807 -2.43 46.80 7.71
CA ASP A 807 -3.21 46.61 6.46
C ASP A 807 -3.30 45.15 5.98
N CYS A 808 -2.99 44.19 6.86
CA CYS A 808 -2.94 42.76 6.57
C CYS A 808 -2.08 42.40 5.35
N SER A 809 -0.93 43.08 5.18
CA SER A 809 0.00 42.89 4.06
C SER A 809 1.33 42.26 4.45
N SER A 810 1.68 42.25 5.75
CA SER A 810 2.85 41.54 6.28
C SER A 810 2.69 40.02 6.24
N ASP A 811 3.71 39.31 6.71
CA ASP A 811 3.60 37.90 7.03
C ASP A 811 2.43 37.68 7.99
N ALA A 812 1.56 36.74 7.62
CA ALA A 812 0.39 36.36 8.38
C ALA A 812 0.79 35.45 9.55
N GLY A 813 0.25 35.70 10.73
CA GLY A 813 0.30 34.75 11.83
C GLY A 813 -0.62 33.55 11.59
N ALA A 814 -0.71 32.64 12.56
CA ALA A 814 -1.60 31.48 12.46
C ALA A 814 -3.08 31.91 12.45
N THR A 815 -3.86 31.35 11.53
CA THR A 815 -5.31 31.55 11.50
C THR A 815 -5.98 30.73 12.60
N PHE A 816 -6.77 31.38 13.45
CA PHE A 816 -7.65 30.72 14.42
C PHE A 816 -9.07 30.66 13.85
N SER A 817 -9.67 29.47 13.83
CA SER A 817 -11.03 29.24 13.31
C SER A 817 -11.89 28.54 14.35
N GLN A 818 -13.14 28.97 14.50
CA GLN A 818 -14.10 28.36 15.41
C GLN A 818 -15.47 28.20 14.76
N THR A 819 -16.09 27.05 14.99
CA THR A 819 -17.46 26.74 14.56
C THR A 819 -18.40 26.77 15.77
N PHE A 820 -19.61 27.31 15.61
CA PHE A 820 -20.66 27.37 16.63
C PHE A 820 -22.05 27.30 16.00
N GLU A 821 -23.07 26.96 16.78
CA GLU A 821 -24.47 26.88 16.35
C GLU A 821 -25.32 28.00 16.95
N VAL A 822 -26.04 28.73 16.09
CA VAL A 822 -27.12 29.63 16.49
C VAL A 822 -28.42 28.86 16.42
N THR A 823 -29.10 28.74 17.56
CA THR A 823 -30.38 28.04 17.66
C THR A 823 -31.51 29.05 17.89
N VAL A 824 -32.73 28.65 17.56
CA VAL A 824 -33.94 29.26 18.13
C VAL A 824 -34.53 28.22 19.06
N ILE A 825 -34.47 28.48 20.37
CA ILE A 825 -35.27 27.70 21.30
C ILE A 825 -36.71 28.15 21.13
N ALA A 826 -37.47 27.45 20.29
CA ALA A 826 -38.90 27.69 20.15
C ALA A 826 -39.55 27.47 21.53
N GLY A 827 -39.98 28.56 22.17
CA GLY A 827 -40.95 28.46 23.25
C GLY A 827 -42.21 27.73 22.78
N PRO A 828 -43.07 27.23 23.68
CA PRO A 828 -44.30 26.58 23.27
C PRO A 828 -45.13 27.54 22.42
N CYS A 829 -45.51 27.13 21.20
CA CYS A 829 -46.31 27.98 20.31
C CYS A 829 -47.61 28.44 20.96
N VAL A 830 -48.14 27.66 21.91
CA VAL A 830 -49.26 28.06 22.77
C VAL A 830 -48.69 28.71 24.03
N THR A 831 -48.97 29.99 24.20
CA THR A 831 -48.44 30.83 25.30
C THR A 831 -49.39 30.93 26.48
N GLY A 832 -50.68 30.61 26.29
CA GLY A 832 -51.66 30.60 27.37
C GLY A 832 -53.09 30.28 26.92
N PHE A 833 -54.04 30.53 27.82
CA PHE A 833 -55.48 30.30 27.56
C PHE A 833 -56.34 31.51 27.89
N MET A 834 -57.41 31.74 27.14
CA MET A 834 -58.41 32.78 27.42
C MET A 834 -59.80 32.18 27.63
N LEU A 835 -60.58 32.78 28.53
CA LEU A 835 -61.97 32.38 28.79
C LEU A 835 -62.95 33.26 28.02
N TYR A 836 -63.86 32.64 27.28
CA TYR A 836 -64.89 33.33 26.48
C TYR A 836 -66.29 33.08 27.02
N ASP A 837 -67.10 34.15 27.08
CA ASP A 837 -68.55 34.05 27.28
C ASP A 837 -69.17 33.71 25.93
N SER A 838 -69.57 32.45 25.74
CA SER A 838 -70.09 31.97 24.45
C SER A 838 -71.49 32.49 24.13
N VAL A 839 -72.10 33.29 25.01
CA VAL A 839 -73.38 33.97 24.77
C VAL A 839 -73.17 35.42 24.33
N MET A 840 -72.09 36.07 24.78
CA MET A 840 -71.77 37.46 24.44
C MET A 840 -70.72 37.61 23.33
N ASP A 841 -70.06 36.52 22.95
CA ASP A 841 -68.99 36.53 21.95
C ASP A 841 -67.86 37.49 22.36
N SER A 842 -67.52 37.45 23.65
CA SER A 842 -66.55 38.36 24.26
C SER A 842 -65.72 37.64 25.32
N VAL A 843 -64.48 38.08 25.49
CA VAL A 843 -63.56 37.58 26.53
C VAL A 843 -64.09 37.94 27.93
N VAL A 844 -63.99 37.00 28.87
CA VAL A 844 -64.50 37.14 30.25
C VAL A 844 -63.55 37.94 31.15
N ALA A 845 -62.26 38.01 30.81
CA ALA A 845 -61.23 38.84 31.45
C ALA A 845 -60.09 39.15 30.46
N ASP A 846 -59.56 40.37 30.44
CA ASP A 846 -58.49 40.82 29.51
C ASP A 846 -57.10 40.22 29.78
N SER A 847 -56.99 39.17 30.61
CA SER A 847 -55.73 38.53 30.99
C SER A 847 -55.65 37.12 30.40
N ILE A 848 -54.54 36.83 29.72
CA ILE A 848 -54.18 35.50 29.24
C ILE A 848 -53.78 34.67 30.46
N LEU A 849 -54.41 33.52 30.68
CA LEU A 849 -54.06 32.60 31.75
C LEU A 849 -52.70 31.96 31.43
N MET A 850 -51.65 32.49 32.07
CA MET A 850 -50.31 31.93 32.05
C MET A 850 -50.02 31.20 33.37
N GLY A 851 -49.19 30.15 33.32
CA GLY A 851 -48.82 29.35 34.49
C GLY A 851 -48.34 30.22 35.67
N GLY A 852 -49.03 30.13 36.80
CA GLY A 852 -48.69 30.86 38.03
C GLY A 852 -49.58 32.06 38.38
N GLU A 853 -50.49 32.50 37.50
CA GLU A 853 -51.43 33.57 37.84
C GLU A 853 -52.72 33.05 38.50
N ILE A 854 -53.03 33.56 39.70
CA ILE A 854 -54.35 33.39 40.32
C ILE A 854 -55.22 34.55 39.83
N MET A 855 -56.30 34.27 39.11
CA MET A 855 -57.36 35.26 38.89
C MET A 855 -58.15 35.49 40.19
N GLU A 856 -57.55 36.18 41.15
CA GLU A 856 -58.28 36.78 42.27
C GLU A 856 -58.96 38.07 41.79
N GLY A 857 -60.23 37.97 41.41
CA GLY A 857 -61.10 39.16 41.29
C GLY A 857 -61.89 39.33 39.99
N SER A 858 -61.80 38.42 39.02
CA SER A 858 -62.64 38.48 37.81
C SER A 858 -64.09 38.10 38.15
N VAL A 859 -64.88 39.08 38.58
CA VAL A 859 -66.29 38.90 38.92
C VAL A 859 -67.09 38.59 37.65
N VAL A 860 -67.33 37.31 37.36
CA VAL A 860 -68.39 36.94 36.42
C VAL A 860 -69.72 37.38 37.04
N PRO A 861 -70.50 38.30 36.44
CA PRO A 861 -71.69 38.85 37.06
C PRO A 861 -72.69 37.76 37.43
N ALA A 862 -73.20 37.79 38.67
CA ALA A 862 -74.19 36.82 39.14
C ALA A 862 -75.48 36.91 38.30
N GLY A 863 -75.88 35.80 37.69
CA GLY A 863 -77.13 35.68 36.93
C GLY A 863 -77.03 35.13 35.50
N ARG A 864 -75.83 34.77 35.01
CA ARG A 864 -75.66 34.23 33.65
C ARG A 864 -75.45 32.70 33.64
N PRO A 865 -76.01 31.97 32.66
CA PRO A 865 -75.79 30.54 32.52
C PRO A 865 -74.32 30.28 32.19
N CYS A 866 -73.75 29.22 32.77
CA CYS A 866 -72.33 28.85 32.70
C CYS A 866 -71.93 28.26 31.34
N LYS A 867 -72.15 29.04 30.28
CA LYS A 867 -71.72 28.73 28.93
C LYS A 867 -70.43 29.46 28.65
N LEU A 868 -69.34 28.84 29.10
CA LEU A 868 -67.98 29.32 28.90
C LEU A 868 -67.30 28.44 27.85
N ASN A 869 -66.43 29.05 27.06
CA ASN A 869 -65.52 28.38 26.14
C ASN A 869 -64.08 28.79 26.46
N ILE A 870 -63.10 27.99 26.03
CA ILE A 870 -61.68 28.20 26.30
C ILE A 870 -60.95 28.31 24.96
N GLU A 871 -60.26 29.43 24.75
CA GLU A 871 -59.36 29.67 23.62
C GLU A 871 -57.93 29.32 24.03
N ALA A 872 -57.18 28.64 23.16
CA ALA A 872 -55.73 28.55 23.27
C ALA A 872 -55.10 29.73 22.50
N VAL A 873 -54.29 30.53 23.18
CA VAL A 873 -53.54 31.64 22.58
C VAL A 873 -52.25 31.07 22.01
N ALA A 874 -52.11 31.12 20.68
CA ALA A 874 -51.02 30.50 19.96
C ALA A 874 -50.17 31.52 19.19
N ASP A 875 -49.55 32.45 19.91
CA ASP A 875 -48.73 33.53 19.37
C ASP A 875 -47.22 33.35 19.63
N GLY A 876 -46.80 32.23 20.23
CA GLY A 876 -45.42 31.96 20.65
C GLY A 876 -44.47 31.44 19.57
N CYS A 877 -44.93 31.29 18.33
CA CYS A 877 -44.13 30.77 17.20
C CYS A 877 -44.11 31.74 16.02
N PRO A 878 -43.48 32.92 16.16
CA PRO A 878 -43.32 33.85 15.05
C PRO A 878 -42.46 33.20 13.95
N GLY A 879 -42.95 33.20 12.71
CA GLY A 879 -42.24 32.65 11.54
C GLY A 879 -42.71 31.26 11.09
N PHE A 880 -43.62 30.60 11.82
CA PHE A 880 -44.22 29.33 11.42
C PHE A 880 -45.73 29.45 11.20
N ASP A 881 -46.26 28.83 10.14
CA ASP A 881 -47.71 28.75 9.91
C ASP A 881 -48.35 27.68 10.81
N ILE A 882 -49.25 28.10 11.70
CA ILE A 882 -50.01 27.19 12.58
C ILE A 882 -51.14 26.54 11.77
N VAL A 883 -50.99 25.25 11.46
CA VAL A 883 -51.99 24.46 10.73
C VAL A 883 -53.17 24.08 11.61
N SER A 884 -52.96 23.90 12.92
CA SER A 884 -54.04 23.61 13.88
C SER A 884 -53.56 23.64 15.33
N VAL A 885 -54.47 23.83 16.27
CA VAL A 885 -54.22 23.61 17.71
C VAL A 885 -55.07 22.46 18.23
N ARG A 886 -54.46 21.51 18.94
CA ARG A 886 -55.19 20.44 19.66
C ARG A 886 -55.39 20.85 21.11
N LEU A 887 -56.63 21.00 21.54
CA LEU A 887 -57.03 21.26 22.92
C LEU A 887 -57.60 20.00 23.59
N GLN A 888 -57.24 19.75 24.86
CA GLN A 888 -57.76 18.65 25.67
C GLN A 888 -58.07 19.13 27.08
N LEU A 889 -59.33 18.97 27.49
CA LEU A 889 -59.80 19.16 28.85
C LEU A 889 -59.89 17.81 29.56
N ARG A 890 -59.32 17.72 30.74
CA ARG A 890 -59.24 16.52 31.57
C ARG A 890 -59.63 16.83 33.01
N ASP A 891 -60.02 15.81 33.75
CA ASP A 891 -60.17 15.91 35.19
C ASP A 891 -58.78 16.02 35.83
N ALA A 892 -58.51 17.07 36.60
CA ALA A 892 -57.16 17.31 37.13
C ALA A 892 -56.73 16.28 38.19
N THR A 893 -57.66 15.58 38.84
CA THR A 893 -57.34 14.63 39.92
C THR A 893 -57.11 13.21 39.38
N THR A 894 -57.87 12.82 38.37
CA THR A 894 -57.84 11.47 37.80
C THR A 894 -57.19 11.40 36.42
N ASN A 895 -56.90 12.54 35.80
CA ASN A 895 -56.40 12.71 34.44
C ASN A 895 -57.32 12.10 33.36
N ALA A 896 -58.57 11.79 33.71
CA ALA A 896 -59.56 11.23 32.79
C ALA A 896 -59.95 12.29 31.73
N GLY A 897 -59.95 11.90 30.46
CA GLY A 897 -60.32 12.80 29.36
C GLY A 897 -61.80 13.18 29.40
N ILE A 898 -62.09 14.48 29.43
CA ILE A 898 -63.45 15.03 29.45
C ILE A 898 -63.85 15.48 28.05
N LYS A 899 -62.98 16.25 27.40
CA LYS A 899 -63.21 16.77 26.05
C LYS A 899 -61.88 16.94 25.32
N GLY A 900 -61.84 16.62 24.04
CA GLY A 900 -60.71 16.92 23.18
C GLY A 900 -61.20 17.46 21.84
N ARG A 901 -60.40 18.34 21.24
CA ARG A 901 -60.64 18.91 19.91
C ARG A 901 -59.31 19.22 19.23
N ARG A 902 -59.29 19.12 17.90
CA ARG A 902 -58.33 19.80 17.03
C ARG A 902 -59.07 20.93 16.32
N GLU A 903 -58.61 22.15 16.48
CA GLU A 903 -59.14 23.34 15.83
C GLU A 903 -58.14 23.82 14.77
N ILE A 904 -58.61 24.09 13.56
CA ILE A 904 -57.72 24.37 12.41
C ILE A 904 -57.61 25.86 12.11
N ASP A 905 -58.60 26.65 12.51
CA ASP A 905 -58.63 28.10 12.30
C ASP A 905 -58.70 28.86 13.63
N ALA A 906 -58.05 30.02 13.71
CA ALA A 906 -58.15 30.92 14.86
C ALA A 906 -59.50 31.66 14.85
N PRO A 907 -60.14 31.91 16.01
CA PRO A 907 -59.68 31.60 17.36
C PRO A 907 -59.74 30.09 17.70
N TYR A 908 -58.71 29.56 18.36
CA TYR A 908 -58.57 28.11 18.59
C TYR A 908 -59.37 27.63 19.81
N MET A 909 -60.64 27.29 19.59
CA MET A 909 -61.63 27.08 20.66
C MET A 909 -61.89 25.61 21.03
N LEU A 910 -61.87 25.29 22.34
CA LEU A 910 -62.20 23.94 22.85
C LEU A 910 -63.61 23.47 22.44
N TYR A 911 -64.58 24.40 22.42
CA TYR A 911 -65.95 24.18 21.97
C TYR A 911 -66.31 25.02 20.72
N GLY A 912 -65.39 25.28 19.78
CA GLY A 912 -65.71 25.94 18.48
C GLY A 912 -66.37 25.07 17.38
N ASP A 913 -66.22 25.41 16.12
CA ASP A 913 -66.21 24.47 14.99
C ASP A 913 -65.02 24.70 14.07
N LYS A 914 -64.90 23.87 13.02
CA LYS A 914 -63.71 23.77 12.18
C LYS A 914 -63.28 25.10 11.54
N ASP A 915 -64.16 26.10 11.55
CA ASP A 915 -63.96 27.38 10.87
C ASP A 915 -63.70 28.51 11.90
N GLY A 916 -63.46 28.20 13.18
CA GLY A 916 -63.19 29.17 14.25
C GLY A 916 -64.42 29.73 14.98
N ASP A 917 -65.66 29.31 14.62
CA ASP A 917 -66.88 29.85 15.23
C ASP A 917 -67.09 29.37 16.67
N ILE A 918 -67.47 30.28 17.58
CA ILE A 918 -67.73 29.96 18.99
C ILE A 918 -69.05 29.19 19.15
N ARG A 919 -69.01 27.94 19.66
CA ARG A 919 -70.23 27.22 20.09
C ARG A 919 -70.38 27.20 21.60
N ASN A 920 -71.64 27.07 22.03
CA ASN A 920 -72.01 26.99 23.43
C ASN A 920 -71.51 25.67 24.06
N GLY A 921 -70.45 25.76 24.86
CA GLY A 921 -69.99 24.71 25.78
C GLY A 921 -70.62 24.86 27.16
N SER A 922 -70.56 23.81 28.00
CA SER A 922 -70.84 23.94 29.43
C SER A 922 -69.86 23.05 30.18
N VAL A 923 -69.00 23.67 30.99
CA VAL A 923 -68.06 22.96 31.85
C VAL A 923 -68.70 22.88 33.24
N PRO A 924 -68.93 21.67 33.80
CA PRO A 924 -69.43 21.52 35.17
C PRO A 924 -68.46 22.10 36.19
N ALA A 925 -68.86 22.11 37.46
CA ALA A 925 -67.93 22.44 38.53
C ALA A 925 -66.99 21.27 38.83
N GLY A 926 -65.72 21.58 39.06
CA GLY A 926 -64.67 20.60 39.31
C GLY A 926 -63.28 21.17 39.07
N LYS A 927 -62.26 20.35 39.36
CA LYS A 927 -60.85 20.65 39.05
C LYS A 927 -60.50 20.06 37.70
N TYR A 928 -60.00 20.89 36.81
CA TYR A 928 -59.71 20.53 35.44
C TYR A 928 -58.28 20.88 35.06
N ARG A 929 -57.78 20.11 34.11
CA ARG A 929 -56.50 20.28 33.46
C ARG A 929 -56.78 20.54 31.99
N ILE A 930 -56.36 21.68 31.46
CA ILE A 930 -56.40 21.93 30.02
C ILE A 930 -55.00 21.88 29.45
N ARG A 931 -54.87 21.17 28.34
CA ARG A 931 -53.64 21.02 27.58
C ARG A 931 -53.87 21.44 26.13
N ALA A 932 -52.97 22.23 25.57
CA ALA A 932 -52.99 22.60 24.16
C ALA A 932 -51.63 22.44 23.51
N ALA A 933 -51.61 22.05 22.24
CA ALA A 933 -50.40 22.05 21.41
C ALA A 933 -50.74 22.50 20.00
N ALA A 934 -49.91 23.39 19.46
CA ALA A 934 -49.96 23.77 18.06
C ALA A 934 -49.33 22.67 17.19
N ILE A 935 -49.79 22.61 15.94
CA ILE A 935 -49.20 21.80 14.87
C ILE A 935 -48.81 22.78 13.78
N LEU A 936 -47.53 22.78 13.41
CA LEU A 936 -46.94 23.65 12.40
C LEU A 936 -46.93 22.96 11.04
N ASP A 937 -46.88 23.73 9.95
CA ASP A 937 -46.80 23.17 8.60
C ASP A 937 -45.49 22.39 8.40
N GLY A 938 -45.55 21.23 7.74
CA GLY A 938 -44.40 20.34 7.54
C GLY A 938 -44.04 19.40 8.70
N GLU A 939 -44.58 19.58 9.92
CA GLU A 939 -44.34 18.66 11.04
C GLU A 939 -45.47 17.63 11.24
N SER A 940 -45.12 16.37 11.47
CA SER A 940 -46.09 15.27 11.69
C SER A 940 -46.35 14.93 13.15
N SER A 941 -45.65 15.60 14.08
CA SER A 941 -45.74 15.41 15.53
C SER A 941 -46.02 16.73 16.24
N TYR A 942 -46.66 16.64 17.41
CA TYR A 942 -46.95 17.80 18.26
C TYR A 942 -45.65 18.32 18.87
N GLN A 943 -45.36 19.61 18.69
CA GLN A 943 -44.43 20.35 19.55
C GLN A 943 -44.97 20.37 20.99
N ASP A 944 -44.11 20.69 21.95
CA ASP A 944 -44.42 20.67 23.38
C ASP A 944 -45.77 21.32 23.72
N TYR A 945 -46.45 20.74 24.72
CA TYR A 945 -47.82 21.12 25.03
C TYR A 945 -47.85 22.06 26.22
N TYR A 946 -48.60 23.15 26.09
CA TYR A 946 -48.90 24.04 27.20
C TYR A 946 -50.05 23.46 28.04
N GLU A 947 -49.84 23.31 29.35
CA GLU A 947 -50.82 22.72 30.27
C GLU A 947 -51.02 23.60 31.51
N ILE A 948 -52.28 23.76 31.94
CA ILE A 948 -52.64 24.47 33.18
C ILE A 948 -53.79 23.77 33.90
N ASP A 949 -53.70 23.73 35.23
CA ASP A 949 -54.78 23.29 36.12
C ASP A 949 -55.60 24.49 36.62
N PHE A 950 -56.93 24.36 36.56
CA PHE A 950 -57.86 25.35 37.10
C PHE A 950 -59.07 24.67 37.78
N GLU A 951 -59.66 25.35 38.76
CA GLU A 951 -60.87 24.89 39.46
C GLU A 951 -62.08 25.75 39.13
N PHE A 952 -63.17 25.14 38.64
CA PHE A 952 -64.47 25.78 38.47
C PHE A 952 -65.41 25.44 39.63
N ASP A 953 -65.93 26.46 40.33
CA ASP A 953 -66.92 26.27 41.40
C ASP A 953 -68.38 26.16 40.90
N VAL A 954 -69.26 25.50 41.67
CA VAL A 954 -70.67 25.18 41.33
C VAL A 954 -71.50 26.40 40.99
N CYS A 955 -72.21 26.38 39.85
CA CYS A 955 -73.11 27.43 39.37
C CYS A 955 -74.37 27.62 40.23
N ALA A 956 -74.23 28.25 41.40
CA ALA A 956 -75.32 28.79 42.20
C ALA A 956 -74.94 30.11 42.91
N GLY A 957 -75.59 31.21 42.53
CA GLY A 957 -76.03 32.29 43.44
C GLY A 957 -75.05 33.07 44.35
N GLY A 958 -73.74 33.08 44.11
CA GLY A 958 -72.78 33.89 44.89
C GLY A 958 -71.45 34.11 44.16
N THR A 959 -70.73 35.15 44.55
CA THR A 959 -69.43 35.61 44.00
C THR A 959 -68.42 34.44 43.92
N ARG A 960 -67.67 34.37 42.81
CA ARG A 960 -66.82 33.21 42.44
C ARG A 960 -65.36 33.61 42.32
N SER A 961 -64.45 32.69 42.59
CA SER A 961 -62.99 32.82 42.40
C SER A 961 -62.47 31.61 41.61
N LEU A 962 -61.55 31.86 40.68
CA LEU A 962 -60.74 30.84 40.01
C LEU A 962 -59.42 30.71 40.79
N ARG A 963 -58.98 29.49 41.10
CA ARG A 963 -57.65 29.22 41.68
C ARG A 963 -56.88 28.26 40.80
N GLY A 964 -55.72 28.68 40.31
CA GLY A 964 -54.74 27.83 39.63
C GLY A 964 -53.65 27.39 40.61
N ASN A 965 -53.07 26.21 40.39
CA ASN A 965 -51.87 25.75 41.11
C ASN A 965 -50.94 25.07 40.10
N SER A 966 -49.67 25.45 40.07
CA SER A 966 -48.68 24.96 39.11
C SER A 966 -47.78 23.88 39.72
N ASP A 967 -47.76 22.69 39.12
CA ASP A 967 -46.56 21.86 39.05
C ASP A 967 -46.15 21.85 37.56
N ALA A 968 -45.12 22.62 37.20
CA ALA A 968 -44.55 22.61 35.85
C ALA A 968 -43.61 21.40 35.72
N TYR A 969 -43.77 20.63 34.65
CA TYR A 969 -42.80 19.63 34.16
C TYR A 969 -42.45 19.95 32.72
#